data_AF-A0A9J6FUJ7-F1
#
_entry.id   AF-A0A9J6FUJ7-F1
#
_cell.length_a   1.000
_cell.length_b   1.000
_cell.length_c   1.000
_cell.angle_alpha   90.00
_cell.angle_beta   90.00
_cell.angle_gamma   90.00
#
_symmetry.space_group_name_H-M   'P 1'
#
loop_
_entity.id
_entity.type
_entity.pdbx_description
1 polymer ?
#
loop_
_entity_poly.entity_id
_entity_poly.type
_entity_poly.pdbx_seq_one_letter_code
_entity_poly.pdbx_strand_id
1 'polypeptide(L)'
;MDTLTVAHFVLNTEDDITISEEQLNDINVIDLQSVSSSEGELSEAHLVVTRVSTLDHVRHRSLPEKLSSICKENGFALIAVRTALSPAELFLRNASKTAFKFPACEALQARLEDNGFRLVAHKSNNLSSLLLFRKCTSPVESFAQEVVKIRTTDSDWVEELKDKAQKLESAPRERTLWLLSENAGISGIMGLVKCLLLESAGRHIRCVFDASHSGSNKVSNFSPSHPEYREIMKRDLVMNVYCDGQWGSYRHTLMQTGDALKKTTQFAHLKVTPGDISSIQWYGSPQPYKSSSTANSTDRVLCSVYYAPLNSQDIQIATGNSRQDAFREALATAESSLGIEFSGRDPSGRRVMGLVASEGMATVVTADLEFLWEVPAAWTLQQASTVPMAYSAAYYALVVRGNMRARESLLVHGGSCDAAQAAISIALSMGCTVFTTIGSAEEHHFLKLRFPELDKRHIVNCMEASIERNVFHETKGMGVNMVLNIGAGSRFQESMCCLSPYGRFLDMRPLEDISDDIKLGNFTLLKNITFHRISLNELLGNDASAAGVKSHVAQLVRGGIASGAVRPLDSTLFGLDNAQDAFRFMASRTHTGKVVLEIRAEESERNAVPASLLTVEAVARTHFYEDKSYIIIGGLGGVGLELADWMVSRGCRKLLLCSRSGVRNGYQRLCLHRWKRAGAEVLVSTAEVSTEKGATETIEKAKSLGPVGGVFNLAAVLRDALLENQTEETYGAVCKPKVDVTRCFDVLTRRLCPELDHFVVFSSVVCGRGNGGQTNYGYANSVIERICERRVADGFPGMNDSSSLKPHVTLGELGLDSMIGVKVQDTIERHCGLVLSMQQIAQLNVHRLEEMSQGTKSQCKSCPV
;
A
#
# COMPACT_ATOMS: atom_id res chain seq x y z
N MET A 1 9.03 -25.04 8.09
CA MET A 1 7.91 -24.22 8.61
C MET A 1 8.22 -23.85 10.05
N ASP A 2 7.85 -22.63 10.47
CA ASP A 2 8.11 -22.15 11.82
C ASP A 2 7.31 -22.94 12.87
N THR A 3 7.97 -23.35 13.94
CA THR A 3 7.35 -23.86 15.17
C THR A 3 6.27 -22.92 15.75
N LEU A 4 6.25 -21.65 15.32
CA LEU A 4 5.25 -20.66 15.64
C LEU A 4 3.91 -20.83 14.91
N THR A 5 3.86 -21.35 13.68
CA THR A 5 2.59 -21.61 12.98
C THR A 5 1.83 -22.73 13.69
N VAL A 6 2.57 -23.74 14.13
CA VAL A 6 2.08 -24.80 15.02
C VAL A 6 1.74 -24.24 16.41
N ALA A 7 2.54 -23.32 16.96
CA ALA A 7 2.22 -22.69 18.25
C ALA A 7 0.96 -21.80 18.20
N HIS A 8 0.70 -21.09 17.10
CA HIS A 8 -0.50 -20.27 16.91
C HIS A 8 -1.75 -21.16 16.85
N PHE A 9 -1.65 -22.30 16.15
CA PHE A 9 -2.70 -23.33 16.09
C PHE A 9 -3.03 -23.90 17.48
N VAL A 10 -2.03 -24.07 18.34
CA VAL A 10 -2.23 -24.67 19.68
C VAL A 10 -2.67 -23.64 20.74
N LEU A 11 -2.39 -22.34 20.54
CA LEU A 11 -2.66 -21.27 21.51
C LEU A 11 -3.98 -20.50 21.25
N ASN A 12 -4.47 -20.41 20.01
CA ASN A 12 -5.72 -19.71 19.73
C ASN A 12 -6.93 -20.65 19.83
N THR A 13 -7.87 -20.30 20.69
CA THR A 13 -9.17 -20.99 20.87
C THR A 13 -10.32 -20.29 20.15
N GLU A 14 -10.07 -19.31 19.27
CA GLU A 14 -11.16 -18.45 18.76
C GLU A 14 -11.29 -18.34 17.23
N ASP A 15 -10.31 -18.72 16.40
CA ASP A 15 -10.45 -18.61 14.94
C ASP A 15 -10.18 -19.92 14.21
N ASP A 16 -11.18 -20.35 13.41
CA ASP A 16 -11.19 -21.49 12.49
C ASP A 16 -10.15 -21.32 11.38
N ILE A 17 -8.87 -21.57 11.67
CA ILE A 17 -7.84 -21.78 10.65
C ILE A 17 -7.47 -23.26 10.64
N THR A 18 -8.26 -24.05 9.91
CA THR A 18 -7.94 -25.44 9.57
C THR A 18 -6.74 -25.46 8.61
N ILE A 19 -5.57 -25.86 9.10
CA ILE A 19 -4.50 -26.38 8.23
C ILE A 19 -4.91 -27.81 7.89
N SER A 20 -5.00 -28.15 6.60
CA SER A 20 -5.34 -29.50 6.16
C SER A 20 -4.30 -30.53 6.63
N GLU A 21 -4.74 -31.71 7.06
CA GLU A 21 -3.88 -32.83 7.50
C GLU A 21 -2.81 -33.21 6.44
N GLU A 22 -3.06 -32.89 5.17
CA GLU A 22 -2.11 -33.08 4.07
C GLU A 22 -0.80 -32.28 4.21
N GLN A 23 -0.81 -31.08 4.81
CA GLN A 23 0.43 -30.27 4.98
C GLN A 23 1.33 -30.74 6.13
N LEU A 24 0.80 -31.53 7.06
CA LEU A 24 1.54 -32.10 8.20
C LEU A 24 2.26 -33.40 7.82
N ASN A 25 1.73 -34.16 6.87
CA ASN A 25 2.28 -35.44 6.44
C ASN A 25 3.59 -35.32 5.64
N ASP A 26 3.82 -34.21 4.94
CA ASP A 26 5.04 -33.99 4.14
C ASP A 26 6.33 -33.76 4.99
N ILE A 27 6.22 -33.57 6.32
CA ILE A 27 7.35 -33.13 7.19
C ILE A 27 7.67 -34.13 8.34
N ASN A 28 7.05 -35.32 8.38
CA ASN A 28 7.15 -36.25 9.52
C ASN A 28 6.86 -35.54 10.86
N VAL A 29 5.80 -34.74 10.92
CA VAL A 29 5.29 -34.10 12.14
C VAL A 29 4.14 -34.94 12.67
N ILE A 30 4.26 -35.42 13.91
CA ILE A 30 3.22 -36.27 14.52
C ILE A 30 2.53 -35.45 15.62
N ASP A 31 1.21 -35.28 15.49
CA ASP A 31 0.35 -34.83 16.60
C ASP A 31 -0.08 -36.06 17.42
N LEU A 32 0.39 -36.12 18.67
CA LEU A 32 0.10 -37.22 19.58
C LEU A 32 -1.37 -37.31 20.01
N GLN A 33 -2.19 -36.27 19.77
CA GLN A 33 -3.61 -36.29 20.14
C GLN A 33 -4.53 -36.93 19.09
N SER A 34 -4.17 -36.88 17.80
CA SER A 34 -4.99 -37.44 16.70
C SER A 34 -4.77 -38.94 16.48
N VAL A 35 -3.68 -39.51 17.01
CA VAL A 35 -3.39 -40.95 16.88
C VAL A 35 -4.24 -41.74 17.88
N SER A 36 -5.44 -42.14 17.44
CA SER A 36 -6.28 -43.10 18.13
C SER A 36 -5.58 -44.46 18.17
N SER A 37 -5.19 -44.92 19.36
CA SER A 37 -5.09 -46.32 19.85
C SER A 37 -5.03 -47.49 18.84
N SER A 38 -4.29 -47.37 17.74
CA SER A 38 -3.88 -48.48 16.90
C SER A 38 -2.36 -48.54 16.97
N GLU A 39 -1.86 -49.64 17.54
CA GLU A 39 -0.45 -49.98 17.66
C GLU A 39 0.14 -50.31 16.27
N GLY A 40 0.19 -49.31 15.38
CA GLY A 40 0.99 -49.33 14.17
C GLY A 40 2.28 -48.55 14.42
N GLU A 41 3.43 -49.14 14.10
CA GLU A 41 4.78 -48.57 14.27
C GLU A 41 4.83 -47.12 13.77
N LEU A 42 4.78 -46.15 14.69
CA LEU A 42 4.99 -44.74 14.35
C LEU A 42 6.45 -44.58 13.94
N SER A 43 6.69 -44.24 12.68
CA SER A 43 8.02 -43.93 12.16
C SER A 43 8.65 -42.79 12.95
N GLU A 44 9.98 -42.85 13.15
CA GLU A 44 10.69 -41.81 13.89
C GLU A 44 10.44 -40.40 13.30
N ALA A 45 10.06 -39.44 14.15
CA ALA A 45 9.69 -38.08 13.76
C ALA A 45 10.76 -37.03 14.13
N HIS A 46 10.87 -35.98 13.30
CA HIS A 46 11.79 -34.86 13.55
C HIS A 46 11.21 -33.81 14.51
N LEU A 47 9.88 -33.65 14.52
CA LEU A 47 9.14 -32.79 15.44
C LEU A 47 7.89 -33.52 15.92
N VAL A 48 7.72 -33.61 17.23
CA VAL A 48 6.50 -34.15 17.85
C VAL A 48 5.75 -33.01 18.52
N VAL A 49 4.45 -32.88 18.27
CA VAL A 49 3.62 -31.83 18.85
C VAL A 49 2.57 -32.49 19.75
N THR A 50 2.37 -31.94 20.95
CA THR A 50 1.36 -32.46 21.87
C THR A 50 0.76 -31.37 22.75
N ARG A 51 -0.52 -31.53 23.08
CA ARG A 51 -1.24 -30.66 24.00
C ARG A 51 -1.57 -31.43 25.27
N VAL A 52 -1.32 -30.79 26.41
CA VAL A 52 -1.53 -31.34 27.75
C VAL A 52 -2.73 -30.60 28.35
N SER A 53 -3.88 -31.28 28.37
CA SER A 53 -5.14 -30.76 28.92
C SER A 53 -5.49 -31.40 30.27
N THR A 54 -6.47 -30.80 30.96
CA THR A 54 -6.85 -31.04 32.36
C THR A 54 -7.39 -32.43 32.71
N LEU A 55 -7.66 -33.29 31.72
CA LEU A 55 -8.37 -34.56 31.90
C LEU A 55 -7.45 -35.81 31.95
N ASP A 56 -6.15 -35.66 31.72
CA ASP A 56 -5.27 -36.78 31.33
C ASP A 56 -4.19 -37.17 32.36
N HIS A 57 -4.52 -37.17 33.66
CA HIS A 57 -3.56 -37.53 34.73
C HIS A 57 -2.84 -38.87 34.55
N VAL A 58 -3.50 -39.86 33.95
CA VAL A 58 -2.93 -41.20 33.71
C VAL A 58 -1.99 -41.20 32.50
N ARG A 59 -2.25 -40.40 31.46
CA ARG A 59 -1.38 -40.29 30.27
C ARG A 59 -0.13 -39.44 30.53
N HIS A 60 -0.13 -38.57 31.54
CA HIS A 60 1.03 -37.74 31.88
C HIS A 60 2.24 -38.50 32.44
N ARG A 61 2.08 -39.75 32.92
CA ARG A 61 3.21 -40.56 33.40
C ARG A 61 4.00 -41.22 32.27
N SER A 62 3.33 -41.69 31.21
CA SER A 62 3.96 -42.37 30.07
C SER A 62 4.32 -41.44 28.91
N LEU A 63 3.99 -40.14 29.00
CA LEU A 63 4.30 -39.15 27.96
C LEU A 63 5.81 -39.05 27.64
N PRO A 64 6.74 -38.98 28.63
CA PRO A 64 8.17 -38.90 28.34
C PRO A 64 8.71 -40.14 27.62
N GLU A 65 8.27 -41.33 28.02
CA GLU A 65 8.67 -42.62 27.42
C GLU A 65 8.19 -42.72 25.97
N LYS A 66 6.93 -42.34 25.70
CA LYS A 66 6.37 -42.29 24.35
C LYS A 66 7.05 -41.23 23.46
N LEU A 67 7.35 -40.06 24.03
CA LEU A 67 8.09 -39.03 23.30
C LEU A 67 9.50 -39.52 22.96
N SER A 68 10.15 -40.24 23.88
CA SER A 68 11.47 -40.81 23.64
C SER A 68 11.44 -41.89 22.55
N SER A 69 10.41 -42.74 22.48
CA SER A 69 10.31 -43.76 21.43
C SER A 69 10.03 -43.19 20.04
N ILE A 70 9.28 -42.09 19.95
CA ILE A 70 8.83 -41.51 18.66
C ILE A 70 9.84 -40.46 18.12
N CYS A 71 10.46 -39.67 19.01
CA CYS A 71 11.34 -38.59 18.60
C CYS A 71 12.72 -39.09 18.18
N LYS A 72 13.17 -38.73 16.98
CA LYS A 72 14.53 -38.99 16.48
C LYS A 72 15.58 -38.41 17.40
N GLU A 73 16.78 -38.99 17.37
CA GLU A 73 17.96 -38.35 17.98
C GLU A 73 18.18 -36.97 17.33
N ASN A 74 18.34 -35.92 18.16
CA ASN A 74 18.34 -34.50 17.76
C ASN A 74 17.01 -33.94 17.23
N GLY A 75 15.91 -34.68 17.35
CA GLY A 75 14.55 -34.19 17.09
C GLY A 75 14.04 -33.24 18.18
N PHE A 76 12.89 -32.63 17.91
CA PHE A 76 12.23 -31.69 18.80
C PHE A 76 10.87 -32.21 19.29
N ALA A 77 10.48 -31.80 20.49
CA ALA A 77 9.14 -32.02 21.04
C ALA A 77 8.55 -30.69 21.50
N LEU A 78 7.41 -30.30 20.93
CA LEU A 78 6.67 -29.10 21.28
C LEU A 78 5.45 -29.46 22.12
N ILE A 79 5.42 -28.98 23.36
CA ILE A 79 4.41 -29.33 24.34
C ILE A 79 3.67 -28.07 24.76
N ALA A 80 2.36 -28.03 24.53
CA ALA A 80 1.51 -26.98 25.06
C ALA A 80 0.81 -27.44 26.33
N VAL A 81 1.17 -26.83 27.45
CA VAL A 81 0.62 -27.10 28.77
C VAL A 81 -0.38 -26.03 29.11
N ARG A 82 -1.59 -26.42 29.50
CA ARG A 82 -2.55 -25.48 30.09
C ARG A 82 -2.19 -25.24 31.55
N THR A 83 -2.09 -23.98 31.97
CA THR A 83 -1.67 -23.59 33.34
C THR A 83 -2.81 -22.96 34.13
N ALA A 84 -3.82 -22.37 33.45
CA ALA A 84 -4.99 -21.77 34.09
C ALA A 84 -6.30 -22.05 33.31
N LEU A 85 -7.43 -21.87 34.00
CA LEU A 85 -8.78 -21.96 33.43
C LEU A 85 -9.21 -20.61 32.86
N SER A 86 -9.96 -20.63 31.77
CA SER A 86 -10.65 -19.43 31.28
C SER A 86 -11.88 -19.09 32.15
N PRO A 87 -12.43 -17.87 32.10
CA PRO A 87 -13.65 -17.51 32.82
C PRO A 87 -14.83 -18.45 32.55
N ALA A 88 -15.00 -18.90 31.29
CA ALA A 88 -16.04 -19.85 30.91
C ALA A 88 -15.80 -21.25 31.53
N GLU A 89 -14.55 -21.68 31.63
CA GLU A 89 -14.21 -22.97 32.26
C GLU A 89 -14.32 -22.94 33.79
N LEU A 90 -14.03 -21.79 34.41
CA LEU A 90 -14.30 -21.54 35.82
C LEU A 90 -15.81 -21.66 36.13
N PHE A 91 -16.66 -21.12 35.25
CA PHE A 91 -18.11 -21.29 35.34
C PHE A 91 -18.52 -22.76 35.22
N LEU A 92 -18.01 -23.48 34.20
CA LEU A 92 -18.27 -24.90 34.02
C LEU A 92 -17.76 -25.76 35.18
N ARG A 93 -16.61 -25.42 35.78
CA ARG A 93 -16.07 -26.06 36.98
C ARG A 93 -17.05 -25.94 38.15
N ASN A 94 -17.56 -24.74 38.37
CA ASN A 94 -18.50 -24.46 39.46
C ASN A 94 -19.84 -25.17 39.22
N ALA A 95 -20.29 -25.28 37.96
CA ALA A 95 -21.51 -26.00 37.59
C ALA A 95 -21.37 -27.53 37.69
N SER A 96 -20.23 -28.09 37.30
CA SER A 96 -20.00 -29.55 37.20
C SER A 96 -19.37 -30.20 38.44
N LYS A 97 -18.84 -29.40 39.40
CA LYS A 97 -18.13 -29.84 40.61
C LYS A 97 -16.92 -30.76 40.34
N THR A 98 -16.40 -30.82 39.12
CA THR A 98 -15.19 -31.58 38.79
C THR A 98 -13.93 -30.79 39.10
N ALA A 99 -12.95 -31.43 39.72
CA ALA A 99 -11.67 -30.82 40.05
C ALA A 99 -10.74 -30.85 38.82
N PHE A 100 -10.58 -29.71 38.15
CA PHE A 100 -9.51 -29.55 37.16
C PHE A 100 -8.17 -29.41 37.87
N LYS A 101 -7.21 -30.26 37.53
CA LYS A 101 -5.85 -30.24 38.06
C LYS A 101 -4.87 -30.04 36.92
N PHE A 102 -3.98 -29.07 37.08
CA PHE A 102 -2.94 -28.77 36.11
C PHE A 102 -1.62 -29.38 36.56
N PRO A 103 -0.84 -30.01 35.66
CA PRO A 103 0.52 -30.38 35.98
C PRO A 103 1.38 -29.12 36.13
N ALA A 104 2.20 -29.06 37.18
CA ALA A 104 3.22 -28.02 37.30
C ALA A 104 4.24 -28.16 36.15
N CYS A 105 4.50 -27.07 35.42
CA CYS A 105 5.44 -27.06 34.30
C CYS A 105 6.83 -27.55 34.71
N GLU A 106 7.30 -27.16 35.90
CA GLU A 106 8.59 -27.57 36.47
C GLU A 106 8.68 -29.10 36.65
N ALA A 107 7.61 -29.71 37.15
CA ALA A 107 7.56 -31.15 37.35
C ALA A 107 7.51 -31.92 36.02
N LEU A 108 6.97 -31.33 34.95
CA LEU A 108 7.01 -31.91 33.60
C LEU A 108 8.40 -31.76 32.97
N GLN A 109 9.03 -30.61 33.15
CA GLN A 109 10.39 -30.35 32.70
C GLN A 109 11.38 -31.35 33.30
N ALA A 110 11.39 -31.53 34.63
CA ALA A 110 12.31 -32.45 35.30
C ALA A 110 12.18 -33.89 34.77
N ARG A 111 10.94 -34.37 34.56
CA ARG A 111 10.69 -35.72 34.02
C ARG A 111 11.16 -35.90 32.58
N LEU A 112 11.09 -34.85 31.77
CA LEU A 112 11.60 -34.89 30.40
C LEU A 112 13.13 -34.84 30.39
N GLU A 113 13.74 -34.07 31.30
CA GLU A 113 15.19 -34.03 31.51
C GLU A 113 15.74 -35.41 31.91
N ASP A 114 15.05 -36.14 32.79
CA ASP A 114 15.41 -37.52 33.17
C ASP A 114 15.36 -38.50 31.97
N ASN A 115 14.59 -38.19 30.93
CA ASN A 115 14.43 -39.00 29.72
C ASN A 115 15.28 -38.52 28.53
N GLY A 116 16.31 -37.69 28.79
CA GLY A 116 17.25 -37.23 27.77
C GLY A 116 16.71 -36.10 26.89
N PHE A 117 15.64 -35.40 27.31
CA PHE A 117 15.17 -34.18 26.66
C PHE A 117 15.72 -32.95 27.36
N ARG A 118 16.03 -31.89 26.60
CA ARG A 118 16.51 -30.61 27.13
C ARG A 118 15.57 -29.49 26.73
N LEU A 119 15.25 -28.61 27.66
CA LEU A 119 14.41 -27.44 27.38
C LEU A 119 15.21 -26.44 26.51
N VAL A 120 14.64 -26.11 25.36
CA VAL A 120 15.22 -25.18 24.36
C VAL A 120 14.55 -23.82 24.42
N ALA A 121 13.21 -23.80 24.49
CA ALA A 121 12.44 -22.57 24.55
C ALA A 121 11.21 -22.73 25.44
N HIS A 122 10.85 -21.65 26.12
CA HIS A 122 9.65 -21.55 26.94
C HIS A 122 8.94 -20.24 26.58
N LYS A 123 7.67 -20.33 26.20
CA LYS A 123 6.80 -19.19 25.98
C LYS A 123 5.53 -19.39 26.80
N SER A 124 5.17 -18.44 27.64
CA SER A 124 3.96 -18.49 28.46
C SER A 124 3.06 -17.30 28.19
N ASN A 125 1.75 -17.52 28.29
CA ASN A 125 0.74 -16.46 28.43
C ASN A 125 -0.03 -16.69 29.74
N ASN A 126 -1.10 -15.93 29.98
CA ASN A 126 -1.89 -16.04 31.21
C ASN A 126 -2.66 -17.37 31.37
N LEU A 127 -2.80 -18.17 30.30
CA LEU A 127 -3.64 -19.37 30.26
C LEU A 127 -2.86 -20.67 30.00
N SER A 128 -1.77 -20.60 29.24
CA SER A 128 -1.00 -21.73 28.75
C SER A 128 0.49 -21.40 28.61
N SER A 129 1.29 -22.45 28.67
CA SER A 129 2.74 -22.41 28.48
C SER A 129 3.14 -23.41 27.39
N LEU A 130 3.89 -22.93 26.42
CA LEU A 130 4.46 -23.67 25.31
C LEU A 130 5.94 -23.96 25.62
N LEU A 131 6.29 -25.24 25.68
CA LEU A 131 7.62 -25.72 25.99
C LEU A 131 8.17 -26.48 24.77
N LEU A 132 9.33 -26.05 24.27
CA LEU A 132 10.05 -26.73 23.21
C LEU A 132 11.23 -27.48 23.82
N PHE A 133 11.26 -28.79 23.64
CA PHE A 133 12.32 -29.68 24.06
C PHE A 133 13.09 -30.23 22.86
N ARG A 134 14.34 -30.63 23.09
CA ARG A 134 15.17 -31.35 22.13
C ARG A 134 15.69 -32.65 22.75
N LYS A 135 15.69 -33.74 21.99
CA LYS A 135 16.26 -35.03 22.42
C LYS A 135 17.79 -35.04 22.23
N CYS A 136 18.53 -35.32 23.30
CA CYS A 136 19.99 -35.45 23.29
C CYS A 136 20.41 -36.65 24.16
N THR A 137 20.76 -37.78 23.55
CA THR A 137 21.19 -39.00 24.27
C THR A 137 22.71 -39.08 24.47
N SER A 138 23.52 -38.33 23.71
CA SER A 138 24.99 -38.30 23.85
C SER A 138 25.47 -37.10 24.69
N PRO A 139 26.43 -37.25 25.62
CA PRO A 139 27.04 -36.13 26.31
C PRO A 139 27.90 -35.32 25.32
N VAL A 140 27.61 -34.02 25.18
CA VAL A 140 28.33 -33.08 24.29
C VAL A 140 29.82 -32.92 24.66
N GLU A 141 30.21 -33.37 25.85
CA GLU A 141 31.55 -33.23 26.43
C GLU A 141 32.62 -34.09 25.77
N SER A 142 32.24 -35.07 24.94
CA SER A 142 33.14 -35.92 24.15
C SER A 142 33.44 -35.40 22.73
N PHE A 143 32.92 -34.22 22.36
CA PHE A 143 33.05 -33.67 21.01
C PHE A 143 34.30 -32.80 20.86
N ALA A 144 35.06 -33.00 19.78
CA ALA A 144 36.13 -32.08 19.41
C ALA A 144 35.49 -30.79 18.90
N GLN A 145 35.69 -29.71 19.65
CA GLN A 145 35.10 -28.40 19.37
C GLN A 145 36.18 -27.48 18.81
N GLU A 146 36.00 -27.05 17.57
CA GLU A 146 36.84 -26.04 16.95
C GLU A 146 36.12 -24.69 16.97
N VAL A 147 36.89 -23.61 17.12
CA VAL A 147 36.37 -22.25 17.21
C VAL A 147 36.99 -21.40 16.11
N VAL A 148 36.18 -20.59 15.44
CA VAL A 148 36.62 -19.56 14.48
C VAL A 148 35.99 -18.23 14.87
N LYS A 149 36.81 -17.18 14.95
CA LYS A 149 36.35 -15.83 15.26
C LYS A 149 36.11 -15.06 13.97
N ILE A 150 34.91 -14.54 13.82
CA ILE A 150 34.48 -13.80 12.64
C ILE A 150 34.50 -12.32 12.96
N ARG A 151 35.35 -11.59 12.24
CA ARG A 151 35.47 -10.14 12.29
C ARG A 151 34.63 -9.47 11.21
N THR A 152 34.32 -8.21 11.44
CA THR A 152 33.54 -7.36 10.50
C THR A 152 34.44 -6.45 9.66
N THR A 153 35.67 -6.20 10.10
CA THR A 153 36.63 -5.32 9.40
C THR A 153 37.43 -6.06 8.34
N ASP A 154 37.81 -7.31 8.63
CA ASP A 154 38.75 -8.09 7.84
C ASP A 154 38.13 -9.44 7.46
N SER A 155 38.56 -9.97 6.31
CA SER A 155 38.08 -11.23 5.76
C SER A 155 39.05 -12.40 6.00
N ASP A 156 40.11 -12.21 6.77
CA ASP A 156 41.18 -13.20 7.02
C ASP A 156 40.67 -14.56 7.53
N TRP A 157 39.50 -14.55 8.19
CA TRP A 157 38.84 -15.74 8.71
C TRP A 157 38.24 -16.64 7.61
N VAL A 158 38.13 -16.18 6.36
CA VAL A 158 37.54 -16.94 5.25
C VAL A 158 38.39 -18.16 4.91
N GLU A 159 39.71 -18.00 4.78
CA GLU A 159 40.61 -19.13 4.50
C GLU A 159 40.70 -20.09 5.70
N GLU A 160 40.73 -19.57 6.93
CA GLU A 160 40.68 -20.40 8.15
C GLU A 160 39.39 -21.22 8.22
N LEU A 161 38.24 -20.59 7.91
CA LEU A 161 36.93 -21.23 7.89
C LEU A 161 36.87 -22.32 6.82
N LYS A 162 37.39 -22.04 5.63
CA LYS A 162 37.44 -22.96 4.50
C LYS A 162 38.28 -24.20 4.83
N ASP A 163 39.47 -24.03 5.37
CA ASP A 163 40.36 -25.13 5.78
C ASP A 163 39.71 -26.04 6.83
N LYS A 164 39.02 -25.44 7.82
CA LYS A 164 38.32 -26.18 8.88
C LYS A 164 37.05 -26.85 8.35
N ALA A 165 36.29 -26.18 7.50
CA ALA A 165 35.09 -26.74 6.88
C ALA A 165 35.41 -27.97 6.02
N GLN A 166 36.47 -27.91 5.21
CA GLN A 166 36.89 -29.02 4.35
C GLN A 166 37.30 -30.26 5.15
N LYS A 167 37.99 -30.07 6.29
CA LYS A 167 38.34 -31.17 7.22
C LYS A 167 37.11 -31.82 7.85
N LEU A 168 36.01 -31.09 7.97
CA LEU A 168 34.78 -31.55 8.63
C LEU A 168 33.80 -32.24 7.68
N GLU A 169 33.93 -32.10 6.36
CA GLU A 169 33.04 -32.76 5.39
C GLU A 169 33.02 -34.29 5.53
N SER A 170 34.18 -34.88 5.77
CA SER A 170 34.36 -36.32 5.96
C SER A 170 34.35 -36.77 7.43
N ALA A 171 34.19 -35.84 8.37
CA ALA A 171 34.26 -36.12 9.80
C ALA A 171 32.94 -36.70 10.37
N PRO A 172 33.01 -37.50 11.46
CA PRO A 172 31.82 -37.95 12.18
C PRO A 172 31.05 -36.76 12.79
N ARG A 173 29.74 -36.94 13.02
CA ARG A 173 28.80 -35.92 13.56
C ARG A 173 29.23 -35.31 14.91
N GLU A 174 30.19 -35.94 15.55
CA GLU A 174 30.74 -35.63 16.86
C GLU A 174 31.76 -34.47 16.85
N ARG A 175 32.14 -33.95 15.68
CA ARG A 175 32.96 -32.73 15.58
C ARG A 175 32.08 -31.53 15.22
N THR A 176 32.19 -30.46 16.00
CA THR A 176 31.42 -29.22 15.79
C THR A 176 32.35 -28.02 15.63
N LEU A 177 31.98 -27.14 14.70
CA LEU A 177 32.67 -25.89 14.43
C LEU A 177 31.82 -24.72 14.93
N TRP A 178 32.35 -23.99 15.91
CA TRP A 178 31.69 -22.85 16.54
C TRP A 178 32.22 -21.54 15.94
N LEU A 179 31.33 -20.83 15.26
CA LEU A 179 31.58 -19.50 14.73
C LEU A 179 31.20 -18.46 15.80
N LEU A 180 32.13 -17.58 16.15
CA LEU A 180 31.94 -16.54 17.15
C LEU A 180 32.02 -15.17 16.52
N SER A 181 31.09 -14.28 16.85
CA SER A 181 31.24 -12.86 16.53
C SER A 181 32.25 -12.19 17.45
N GLU A 182 33.30 -11.59 16.89
CA GLU A 182 34.27 -10.81 17.67
C GLU A 182 33.78 -9.39 17.99
N ASN A 183 32.94 -8.83 17.11
CA ASN A 183 32.33 -7.51 17.30
C ASN A 183 30.93 -7.66 17.91
N ALA A 184 30.67 -6.99 19.04
CA ALA A 184 29.33 -6.88 19.61
C ALA A 184 28.43 -6.04 18.69
N GLY A 185 27.19 -6.46 18.53
CA GLY A 185 26.13 -5.74 17.84
C GLY A 185 26.19 -5.79 16.31
N ILE A 186 27.37 -5.74 15.68
CA ILE A 186 27.51 -5.63 14.21
C ILE A 186 28.32 -6.80 13.65
N SER A 187 27.64 -7.90 13.29
CA SER A 187 28.23 -9.07 12.63
C SER A 187 27.30 -9.69 11.58
N GLY A 188 27.90 -10.23 10.52
CA GLY A 188 27.20 -10.92 9.42
C GLY A 188 26.99 -12.43 9.65
N ILE A 189 27.36 -12.93 10.82
CA ILE A 189 27.41 -14.36 11.13
C ILE A 189 26.08 -15.09 10.92
N MET A 190 24.95 -14.41 11.16
CA MET A 190 23.63 -15.04 11.03
C MET A 190 23.31 -15.41 9.58
N GLY A 191 23.52 -14.49 8.65
CA GLY A 191 23.32 -14.77 7.23
C GLY A 191 24.37 -15.73 6.67
N LEU A 192 25.62 -15.63 7.13
CA LEU A 192 26.70 -16.55 6.76
C LEU A 192 26.34 -18.01 7.10
N VAL A 193 25.98 -18.26 8.37
CA VAL A 193 25.66 -19.61 8.85
C VAL A 193 24.48 -20.19 8.09
N LYS A 194 23.46 -19.39 7.80
CA LYS A 194 22.30 -19.86 7.01
C LYS A 194 22.69 -20.34 5.62
N CYS A 195 23.60 -19.65 4.94
CA CYS A 195 24.14 -20.13 3.66
C CYS A 195 24.96 -21.41 3.84
N LEU A 196 25.85 -21.44 4.85
CA LEU A 196 26.69 -22.61 5.14
C LEU A 196 25.90 -23.86 5.50
N LEU A 197 24.72 -23.72 6.14
CA LEU A 197 23.83 -24.84 6.46
C LEU A 197 23.33 -25.59 5.21
N LEU A 198 23.35 -24.93 4.05
CA LEU A 198 22.95 -25.51 2.77
C LEU A 198 24.14 -26.05 1.96
N GLU A 199 25.35 -25.98 2.51
CA GLU A 199 26.58 -26.53 1.93
C GLU A 199 27.03 -27.81 2.65
N SER A 200 28.00 -28.52 2.08
CA SER A 200 28.51 -29.83 2.54
C SER A 200 28.90 -29.88 4.02
N ALA A 201 29.51 -28.80 4.54
CA ALA A 201 29.95 -28.70 5.93
C ALA A 201 28.85 -28.25 6.91
N GLY A 202 27.65 -27.90 6.43
CA GLY A 202 26.59 -27.24 7.20
C GLY A 202 26.18 -27.94 8.48
N ARG A 203 26.12 -29.27 8.47
CA ARG A 203 25.66 -30.08 9.62
C ARG A 203 26.54 -29.92 10.88
N HIS A 204 27.80 -29.53 10.72
CA HIS A 204 28.79 -29.38 11.81
C HIS A 204 28.85 -27.96 12.38
N ILE A 205 28.23 -26.98 11.73
CA ILE A 205 28.42 -25.56 12.03
C ILE A 205 27.41 -25.12 13.09
N ARG A 206 27.89 -24.36 14.07
CA ARG A 206 27.13 -23.68 15.12
C ARG A 206 27.61 -22.24 15.22
N CYS A 207 26.74 -21.31 15.63
CA CYS A 207 27.17 -19.94 15.87
C CYS A 207 26.71 -19.38 17.20
N VAL A 208 27.53 -18.46 17.71
CA VAL A 208 27.24 -17.61 18.87
C VAL A 208 27.47 -16.16 18.48
N PHE A 209 26.42 -15.36 18.64
CA PHE A 209 26.41 -13.95 18.29
C PHE A 209 25.99 -13.10 19.50
N ASP A 210 26.75 -12.06 19.79
CA ASP A 210 26.33 -11.02 20.75
C ASP A 210 25.68 -9.86 19.99
N ALA A 211 24.34 -9.78 20.07
CA ALA A 211 23.53 -8.72 19.49
C ALA A 211 23.31 -7.53 20.45
N SER A 212 23.95 -7.53 21.63
CA SER A 212 23.73 -6.50 22.65
C SER A 212 24.15 -5.11 22.17
N HIS A 213 23.39 -4.12 22.61
CA HIS A 213 23.51 -2.72 22.18
C HIS A 213 24.49 -1.92 23.05
N SER A 214 24.84 -2.41 24.24
CA SER A 214 25.70 -1.70 25.19
C SER A 214 26.76 -2.62 25.77
N GLY A 215 28.04 -2.21 25.67
CA GLY A 215 29.13 -2.83 26.43
C GLY A 215 30.00 -3.85 25.69
N SER A 216 31.00 -4.35 26.44
CA SER A 216 32.00 -5.33 26.00
C SER A 216 31.33 -6.62 25.53
N ASN A 217 31.74 -7.11 24.36
CA ASN A 217 31.26 -8.37 23.79
C ASN A 217 31.39 -9.51 24.81
N LYS A 218 30.25 -10.06 25.28
CA LYS A 218 30.25 -11.15 26.26
C LYS A 218 30.87 -12.42 25.66
N VAL A 219 30.66 -12.61 24.36
CA VAL A 219 31.06 -13.80 23.59
C VAL A 219 32.56 -13.82 23.30
N SER A 220 33.31 -12.73 23.55
CA SER A 220 34.77 -12.72 23.34
C SER A 220 35.52 -13.72 24.24
N ASN A 221 34.96 -14.03 25.41
CA ASN A 221 35.51 -14.98 26.39
C ASN A 221 34.89 -16.38 26.25
N PHE A 222 34.31 -16.71 25.10
CA PHE A 222 33.72 -18.03 24.85
C PHE A 222 34.80 -19.11 24.98
N SER A 223 34.61 -19.98 25.98
CA SER A 223 35.47 -21.12 26.23
C SER A 223 34.64 -22.33 26.61
N PRO A 224 34.96 -23.53 26.11
CA PRO A 224 34.30 -24.78 26.51
C PRO A 224 34.36 -25.05 28.02
N SER A 225 35.33 -24.44 28.74
CA SER A 225 35.50 -24.61 30.18
C SER A 225 34.56 -23.73 31.02
N HIS A 226 33.92 -22.71 30.44
CA HIS A 226 33.06 -21.78 31.17
C HIS A 226 31.65 -22.37 31.38
N PRO A 227 31.07 -22.30 32.60
CA PRO A 227 29.81 -22.98 32.93
C PRO A 227 28.62 -22.52 32.09
N GLU A 228 28.50 -21.22 31.79
CA GLU A 228 27.40 -20.69 30.97
C GLU A 228 27.45 -21.20 29.52
N TYR A 229 28.64 -21.24 28.91
CA TYR A 229 28.81 -21.70 27.54
C TYR A 229 28.67 -23.21 27.42
N ARG A 230 29.02 -23.96 28.47
CA ARG A 230 28.75 -25.40 28.56
C ARG A 230 27.26 -25.70 28.47
N GLU A 231 26.39 -24.89 29.07
CA GLU A 231 24.93 -25.05 28.94
C GLU A 231 24.42 -24.76 27.51
N ILE A 232 25.03 -23.82 26.80
CA ILE A 232 24.67 -23.51 25.40
C ILE A 232 25.13 -24.63 24.47
N MET A 233 26.36 -25.12 24.65
CA MET A 233 26.88 -26.27 23.92
C MET A 233 26.02 -27.50 24.17
N LYS A 234 25.57 -27.72 25.42
CA LYS A 234 24.64 -28.80 25.76
C LYS A 234 23.30 -28.71 24.99
N ARG A 235 22.80 -27.52 24.66
CA ARG A 235 21.56 -27.37 23.87
C ARG A 235 21.78 -27.64 22.37
N ASP A 236 23.04 -27.58 21.91
CA ASP A 236 23.51 -27.82 20.54
C ASP A 236 22.74 -27.04 19.45
N LEU A 237 22.19 -25.87 19.80
CA LEU A 237 21.40 -25.10 18.84
C LEU A 237 22.32 -24.50 17.79
N VAL A 238 21.86 -24.52 16.54
CA VAL A 238 22.61 -23.97 15.40
C VAL A 238 22.89 -22.47 15.56
N MET A 239 21.92 -21.72 16.10
CA MET A 239 22.01 -20.28 16.28
C MET A 239 21.77 -19.90 17.73
N ASN A 240 22.73 -19.23 18.33
CA ASN A 240 22.67 -18.75 19.72
C ASN A 240 22.95 -17.26 19.71
N VAL A 241 21.94 -16.45 20.02
CA VAL A 241 22.07 -14.99 20.06
C VAL A 241 21.92 -14.53 21.49
N TYR A 242 22.89 -13.76 21.98
CA TYR A 242 22.79 -13.06 23.25
C TYR A 242 22.38 -11.62 23.00
N CYS A 243 21.36 -11.13 23.71
CA CYS A 243 20.93 -9.74 23.63
C CYS A 243 20.52 -9.26 25.02
N ASP A 244 21.26 -8.26 25.54
CA ASP A 244 20.93 -7.49 26.74
C ASP A 244 20.49 -8.35 27.95
N GLY A 245 21.24 -9.44 28.22
CA GLY A 245 20.97 -10.33 29.36
C GLY A 245 20.29 -11.66 29.02
N GLN A 246 19.75 -11.82 27.80
CA GLN A 246 18.95 -12.99 27.43
C GLN A 246 19.51 -13.74 26.22
N TRP A 247 19.35 -15.06 26.23
CA TRP A 247 19.69 -15.94 25.11
C TRP A 247 18.46 -16.22 24.25
N GLY A 248 18.62 -16.15 22.93
CA GLY A 248 17.54 -16.36 21.98
C GLY A 248 18.05 -16.59 20.55
N SER A 249 17.19 -16.25 19.58
CA SER A 249 17.44 -16.43 18.15
C SER A 249 16.58 -15.45 17.36
N TYR A 250 17.04 -14.98 16.20
CA TYR A 250 16.19 -14.24 15.26
C TYR A 250 15.14 -15.15 14.64
N ARG A 251 13.89 -14.69 14.62
CA ARG A 251 12.72 -15.42 14.10
C ARG A 251 11.90 -14.51 13.20
N HIS A 252 11.29 -15.09 12.17
CA HIS A 252 10.32 -14.38 11.34
C HIS A 252 8.94 -14.52 11.97
N THR A 253 8.19 -13.43 12.02
CA THR A 253 6.80 -13.40 12.49
C THR A 253 5.92 -12.83 11.40
N LEU A 254 4.71 -13.34 11.25
CA LEU A 254 3.73 -12.76 10.33
C LEU A 254 3.38 -11.36 10.83
N MET A 255 3.50 -10.37 9.94
CA MET A 255 2.91 -9.06 10.20
C MET A 255 1.39 -9.19 10.11
N GLN A 256 0.67 -8.62 11.07
CA GLN A 256 -0.80 -8.56 11.03
C GLN A 256 -1.22 -7.53 9.97
N THR A 257 -1.15 -7.89 8.69
CA THR A 257 -1.47 -7.03 7.54
C THR A 257 -2.89 -7.26 7.01
N GLY A 258 -3.80 -7.75 7.85
CA GLY A 258 -5.21 -7.96 7.46
C GLY A 258 -5.94 -6.65 7.16
N ASP A 259 -5.59 -5.58 7.87
CA ASP A 259 -6.05 -4.22 7.60
C ASP A 259 -4.85 -3.33 7.27
N ALA A 260 -4.97 -2.53 6.21
CA ALA A 260 -3.97 -1.53 5.87
C ALA A 260 -3.74 -0.62 7.09
N LEU A 261 -2.49 -0.32 7.44
CA LEU A 261 -2.15 0.44 8.65
C LEU A 261 -2.89 1.79 8.63
N LYS A 262 -3.88 1.95 9.50
CA LYS A 262 -4.65 3.20 9.62
C LYS A 262 -3.98 4.11 10.63
N LYS A 263 -3.89 5.39 10.31
CA LYS A 263 -3.38 6.45 11.18
C LYS A 263 -4.39 7.59 11.24
N THR A 264 -4.61 8.10 12.44
CA THR A 264 -5.38 9.33 12.65
C THR A 264 -4.61 10.51 12.09
N THR A 265 -5.17 11.21 11.11
CA THR A 265 -4.52 12.33 10.41
C THR A 265 -5.49 13.49 10.18
N GLN A 266 -4.95 14.71 10.11
CA GLN A 266 -5.73 15.91 9.75
C GLN A 266 -5.87 16.11 8.24
N PHE A 267 -4.97 15.47 7.47
CA PHE A 267 -4.88 15.60 6.02
C PHE A 267 -5.18 14.24 5.40
N ALA A 268 -6.42 14.03 5.01
CA ALA A 268 -6.89 12.85 4.30
C ALA A 268 -7.69 13.23 3.04
N HIS A 269 -7.66 12.34 2.04
CA HIS A 269 -8.48 12.41 0.83
C HIS A 269 -9.15 11.06 0.58
N LEU A 270 -10.30 11.07 -0.10
CA LEU A 270 -11.01 9.86 -0.50
C LEU A 270 -10.37 9.27 -1.75
N LYS A 271 -10.21 7.95 -1.80
CA LYS A 271 -9.73 7.24 -3.00
C LYS A 271 -10.58 6.00 -3.26
N VAL A 272 -10.73 5.69 -4.54
CA VAL A 272 -11.43 4.50 -5.04
C VAL A 272 -10.52 3.73 -6.00
N THR A 273 -10.59 2.40 -5.95
CA THR A 273 -10.07 1.53 -7.00
C THR A 273 -11.10 1.50 -8.13
N PRO A 274 -10.74 1.91 -9.37
CA PRO A 274 -11.70 1.93 -10.48
C PRO A 274 -12.38 0.57 -10.67
N GLY A 275 -13.71 0.58 -10.73
CA GLY A 275 -14.54 -0.62 -10.91
C GLY A 275 -15.13 -1.19 -9.61
N ASP A 276 -14.64 -0.77 -8.44
CA ASP A 276 -15.12 -1.27 -7.15
C ASP A 276 -15.44 -0.14 -6.16
N ILE A 277 -16.72 0.16 -6.00
CA ILE A 277 -17.24 1.17 -5.06
C ILE A 277 -17.01 0.74 -3.59
N SER A 278 -16.85 -0.55 -3.30
CA SER A 278 -16.58 -1.02 -1.94
C SER A 278 -15.15 -0.70 -1.47
N SER A 279 -14.25 -0.42 -2.40
CA SER A 279 -12.86 -0.04 -2.13
C SER A 279 -12.69 1.41 -1.66
N ILE A 280 -13.77 2.21 -1.59
CA ILE A 280 -13.73 3.60 -1.16
C ILE A 280 -13.28 3.69 0.29
N GLN A 281 -12.13 4.33 0.51
CA GLN A 281 -11.53 4.55 1.81
C GLN A 281 -10.77 5.88 1.85
N TRP A 282 -10.54 6.37 3.07
CA TRP A 282 -9.73 7.55 3.33
C TRP A 282 -8.24 7.19 3.31
N TYR A 283 -7.44 7.98 2.60
CA TYR A 283 -5.98 7.85 2.52
C TYR A 283 -5.31 9.13 3.01
N GLY A 284 -4.13 8.99 3.62
CA GLY A 284 -3.30 10.14 4.00
C GLY A 284 -2.95 11.00 2.78
N SER A 285 -3.13 12.32 2.91
CA SER A 285 -2.95 13.28 1.83
C SER A 285 -1.49 13.76 1.70
N PRO A 286 -1.01 14.07 0.48
CA PRO A 286 0.34 14.60 0.24
C PRO A 286 0.54 16.04 0.73
N GLN A 287 -0.53 16.76 1.08
CA GLN A 287 -0.47 18.20 1.39
C GLN A 287 0.59 18.62 2.43
N PRO A 288 0.82 17.89 3.54
CA PRO A 288 1.86 18.24 4.51
C PRO A 288 3.29 18.18 3.96
N TYR A 289 3.50 17.47 2.85
CA TYR A 289 4.82 17.23 2.25
C TYR A 289 5.13 18.22 1.12
N LYS A 290 4.18 19.08 0.74
CA LYS A 290 4.39 20.13 -0.25
C LYS A 290 5.13 21.31 0.39
N SER A 291 6.01 21.96 -0.37
CA SER A 291 6.74 23.13 0.12
C SER A 291 5.79 24.30 0.41
N SER A 292 6.11 25.12 1.41
CA SER A 292 5.41 26.38 1.69
C SER A 292 5.41 27.34 0.48
N SER A 293 6.42 27.25 -0.40
CA SER A 293 6.51 28.02 -1.64
C SER A 293 5.54 27.57 -2.73
N THR A 294 5.16 26.29 -2.75
CA THR A 294 4.13 25.74 -3.67
C THR A 294 2.72 25.84 -3.07
N ALA A 295 2.61 25.83 -1.74
CA ALA A 295 1.34 26.00 -1.02
C ALA A 295 0.85 27.46 -0.98
N ASN A 296 1.77 28.44 -0.93
CA ASN A 296 1.49 29.88 -0.98
C ASN A 296 2.06 30.52 -2.26
N SER A 297 1.82 29.92 -3.42
CA SER A 297 1.95 30.69 -4.66
C SER A 297 0.92 31.82 -4.65
N THR A 298 1.18 32.92 -5.35
CA THR A 298 0.27 34.09 -5.39
C THR A 298 -1.16 33.77 -5.82
N ASP A 299 -1.37 32.58 -6.39
CA ASP A 299 -2.59 32.19 -7.10
C ASP A 299 -3.35 31.04 -6.39
N ARG A 300 -2.81 30.47 -5.30
CA ARG A 300 -3.39 29.29 -4.62
C ARG A 300 -3.55 29.50 -3.12
N VAL A 301 -4.64 28.95 -2.56
CA VAL A 301 -4.96 29.04 -1.13
C VAL A 301 -5.40 27.70 -0.58
N LEU A 302 -4.86 27.33 0.57
CA LEU A 302 -5.23 26.12 1.29
C LEU A 302 -6.54 26.34 2.06
N CYS A 303 -7.59 25.60 1.70
CA CYS A 303 -8.92 25.72 2.28
C CYS A 303 -9.29 24.44 3.07
N SER A 304 -9.92 24.62 4.23
CA SER A 304 -10.53 23.52 4.98
C SER A 304 -11.89 23.20 4.40
N VAL A 305 -12.14 21.94 4.04
CA VAL A 305 -13.38 21.52 3.40
C VAL A 305 -14.42 21.12 4.46
N TYR A 306 -15.66 21.58 4.27
CA TYR A 306 -16.81 21.23 5.09
C TYR A 306 -17.75 20.30 4.31
N TYR A 307 -18.07 20.67 3.08
CA TYR A 307 -18.94 19.88 2.21
C TYR A 307 -18.29 19.67 0.84
N ALA A 308 -18.29 18.41 0.39
CA ALA A 308 -17.78 17.98 -0.90
C ALA A 308 -18.89 17.27 -1.70
N PRO A 309 -19.48 17.93 -2.71
CA PRO A 309 -20.47 17.32 -3.59
C PRO A 309 -19.88 16.26 -4.53
N LEU A 310 -20.69 15.25 -4.84
CA LEU A 310 -20.38 14.28 -5.88
C LEU A 310 -20.90 14.78 -7.24
N ASN A 311 -20.12 14.52 -8.28
CA ASN A 311 -20.47 14.79 -9.67
C ASN A 311 -20.50 13.49 -10.49
N SER A 312 -21.19 13.50 -11.65
CA SER A 312 -21.27 12.32 -12.53
C SER A 312 -19.91 11.77 -12.93
N GLN A 313 -18.91 12.65 -13.02
CA GLN A 313 -17.52 12.28 -13.26
C GLN A 313 -16.93 11.40 -12.15
N ASP A 314 -17.22 11.69 -10.88
CA ASP A 314 -16.71 10.91 -9.75
C ASP A 314 -17.24 9.46 -9.80
N ILE A 315 -18.50 9.29 -10.21
CA ILE A 315 -19.12 7.97 -10.41
C ILE A 315 -18.51 7.23 -11.59
N GLN A 316 -18.21 7.93 -12.69
CA GLN A 316 -17.55 7.31 -13.85
C GLN A 316 -16.14 6.83 -13.53
N ILE A 317 -15.41 7.59 -12.71
CA ILE A 317 -14.10 7.20 -12.18
C ILE A 317 -14.26 5.98 -11.26
N ALA A 318 -15.21 6.01 -10.32
CA ALA A 318 -15.44 4.92 -9.36
C ALA A 318 -15.89 3.61 -10.02
N THR A 319 -16.71 3.69 -11.07
CA THR A 319 -17.22 2.52 -11.82
C THR A 319 -16.26 2.01 -12.89
N GLY A 320 -15.14 2.71 -13.15
CA GLY A 320 -14.12 2.28 -14.11
C GLY A 320 -14.48 2.50 -15.59
N ASN A 321 -15.58 3.23 -15.87
CA ASN A 321 -16.07 3.48 -17.23
C ASN A 321 -15.41 4.71 -17.91
N SER A 322 -14.50 5.43 -17.25
CA SER A 322 -13.85 6.62 -17.81
C SER A 322 -12.70 6.26 -18.77
N ARG A 323 -12.81 6.63 -20.04
CA ARG A 323 -11.79 6.42 -21.11
C ARG A 323 -11.02 7.70 -21.47
N GLN A 324 -10.82 8.62 -20.52
CA GLN A 324 -10.24 9.93 -20.83
C GLN A 324 -8.70 9.92 -20.90
N ASP A 325 -8.11 9.66 -22.07
CA ASP A 325 -6.65 9.65 -22.25
C ASP A 325 -5.97 11.04 -22.16
N ALA A 326 -6.64 12.14 -22.49
CA ALA A 326 -6.06 13.49 -22.41
C ALA A 326 -6.07 14.09 -20.99
N PHE A 327 -7.10 13.78 -20.20
CA PHE A 327 -7.21 14.18 -18.79
C PHE A 327 -6.33 13.31 -17.86
N ARG A 328 -5.97 12.11 -18.32
CA ARG A 328 -5.05 11.20 -17.65
C ARG A 328 -3.63 11.74 -17.53
N GLU A 329 -3.12 12.60 -18.41
CA GLU A 329 -1.75 13.11 -18.24
C GLU A 329 -1.60 14.06 -17.05
N ALA A 330 -2.59 14.94 -16.81
CA ALA A 330 -2.61 15.82 -15.64
C ALA A 330 -2.96 15.05 -14.34
N LEU A 331 -3.91 14.09 -14.42
CA LEU A 331 -4.30 13.24 -13.30
C LEU A 331 -3.34 12.08 -13.01
N ALA A 332 -2.46 11.68 -13.93
CA ALA A 332 -1.53 10.55 -13.71
C ALA A 332 -0.54 10.82 -12.58
N THR A 333 -0.38 12.10 -12.21
CA THR A 333 0.42 12.52 -11.07
C THR A 333 -0.41 12.74 -9.80
N ALA A 334 -1.74 12.82 -9.90
CA ALA A 334 -2.64 13.00 -8.77
C ALA A 334 -2.99 11.65 -8.15
N GLU A 335 -2.85 11.52 -6.83
CA GLU A 335 -3.08 10.24 -6.15
C GLU A 335 -4.56 9.88 -5.99
N SER A 336 -5.41 10.92 -6.00
CA SER A 336 -6.86 10.84 -6.02
C SER A 336 -7.42 11.73 -7.13
N SER A 337 -8.38 11.19 -7.85
CA SER A 337 -9.09 11.84 -8.95
C SER A 337 -10.52 12.24 -8.57
N LEU A 338 -10.90 12.12 -7.29
CA LEU A 338 -12.26 12.36 -6.81
C LEU A 338 -12.46 13.80 -6.29
N GLY A 339 -13.60 14.38 -6.65
CA GLY A 339 -14.06 15.68 -6.20
C GLY A 339 -13.50 16.83 -7.03
N ILE A 340 -14.41 17.62 -7.59
CA ILE A 340 -14.11 18.79 -8.44
C ILE A 340 -14.65 20.10 -7.87
N GLU A 341 -15.40 20.05 -6.77
CA GLU A 341 -15.95 21.24 -6.12
C GLU A 341 -16.04 21.03 -4.60
N PHE A 342 -16.05 22.13 -3.87
CA PHE A 342 -16.12 22.10 -2.42
C PHE A 342 -16.70 23.41 -1.85
N SER A 343 -17.11 23.35 -0.58
CA SER A 343 -17.33 24.52 0.25
C SER A 343 -16.63 24.37 1.59
N GLY A 344 -16.24 25.49 2.18
CA GLY A 344 -15.58 25.49 3.47
C GLY A 344 -15.01 26.85 3.85
N ARG A 345 -13.80 26.84 4.41
CA ARG A 345 -13.16 28.05 4.94
C ARG A 345 -11.73 28.20 4.47
N ASP A 346 -11.33 29.44 4.23
CA ASP A 346 -9.93 29.78 3.95
C ASP A 346 -9.12 29.93 5.27
N PRO A 347 -7.79 30.14 5.22
CA PRO A 347 -6.97 30.30 6.42
C PRO A 347 -7.34 31.52 7.28
N SER A 348 -7.99 32.52 6.69
CA SER A 348 -8.50 33.70 7.40
C SER A 348 -9.87 33.46 8.05
N GLY A 349 -10.45 32.27 7.88
CA GLY A 349 -11.75 31.89 8.42
C GLY A 349 -12.94 32.35 7.57
N ARG A 350 -12.71 32.96 6.41
CA ARG A 350 -13.78 33.38 5.49
C ARG A 350 -14.46 32.16 4.89
N ARG A 351 -15.77 32.24 4.74
CA ARG A 351 -16.56 31.18 4.08
C ARG A 351 -16.39 31.25 2.58
N VAL A 352 -15.91 30.17 1.99
CA VAL A 352 -15.60 30.09 0.56
C VAL A 352 -16.23 28.86 -0.08
N MET A 353 -16.50 28.95 -1.36
CA MET A 353 -16.86 27.83 -2.23
C MET A 353 -16.00 27.91 -3.49
N GLY A 354 -15.60 26.77 -4.05
CA GLY A 354 -14.67 26.79 -5.18
C GLY A 354 -14.67 25.52 -6.01
N LEU A 355 -14.04 25.63 -7.18
CA LEU A 355 -13.75 24.51 -8.08
C LEU A 355 -12.28 24.11 -7.98
N VAL A 356 -12.03 22.82 -8.07
CA VAL A 356 -10.70 22.22 -8.12
C VAL A 356 -10.64 21.21 -9.27
N ALA A 357 -9.46 21.04 -9.88
CA ALA A 357 -9.30 20.06 -10.94
C ALA A 357 -9.43 18.61 -10.44
N SER A 358 -9.00 18.36 -9.20
CA SER A 358 -9.03 17.05 -8.53
C SER A 358 -8.84 17.21 -7.02
N GLU A 359 -8.97 16.10 -6.28
CA GLU A 359 -8.76 16.03 -4.82
C GLU A 359 -9.76 16.85 -3.98
N GLY A 360 -10.92 17.21 -4.53
CA GLY A 360 -11.96 17.97 -3.83
C GLY A 360 -12.62 17.21 -2.67
N MET A 361 -12.66 15.88 -2.74
CA MET A 361 -13.14 15.03 -1.64
C MET A 361 -12.02 14.78 -0.63
N ALA A 362 -11.60 15.85 0.04
CA ALA A 362 -10.53 15.84 1.03
C ALA A 362 -10.89 16.67 2.24
N THR A 363 -10.19 16.43 3.35
CA THR A 363 -10.26 17.25 4.57
C THR A 363 -9.77 18.68 4.35
N VAL A 364 -8.79 18.86 3.46
CA VAL A 364 -8.13 20.12 3.12
C VAL A 364 -7.78 20.08 1.64
N VAL A 365 -8.04 21.18 0.92
CA VAL A 365 -7.77 21.30 -0.52
C VAL A 365 -6.97 22.54 -0.84
N THR A 366 -6.17 22.49 -1.91
CA THR A 366 -5.50 23.66 -2.48
C THR A 366 -6.37 24.21 -3.61
N ALA A 367 -7.02 25.34 -3.38
CA ALA A 367 -7.92 25.97 -4.35
C ALA A 367 -7.21 27.09 -5.12
N ASP A 368 -7.51 27.21 -6.42
CA ASP A 368 -7.06 28.33 -7.24
C ASP A 368 -7.94 29.56 -6.96
N LEU A 369 -7.32 30.73 -6.78
CA LEU A 369 -8.01 31.98 -6.42
C LEU A 369 -9.03 32.44 -7.49
N GLU A 370 -8.82 32.08 -8.75
CA GLU A 370 -9.72 32.48 -9.85
C GLU A 370 -11.10 31.82 -9.75
N PHE A 371 -11.16 30.55 -9.34
CA PHE A 371 -12.40 29.80 -9.13
C PHE A 371 -12.73 29.63 -7.64
N LEU A 372 -12.46 30.69 -6.87
CA LEU A 372 -12.84 30.80 -5.47
C LEU A 372 -13.83 31.96 -5.29
N TRP A 373 -15.00 31.66 -4.74
CA TRP A 373 -16.05 32.65 -4.46
C TRP A 373 -16.33 32.71 -2.96
N GLU A 374 -16.64 33.92 -2.48
CA GLU A 374 -17.11 34.13 -1.11
C GLU A 374 -18.58 33.73 -0.99
N VAL A 375 -18.91 33.03 0.08
CA VAL A 375 -20.27 32.54 0.32
C VAL A 375 -21.15 33.66 0.92
N PRO A 376 -22.28 34.02 0.29
CA PRO A 376 -23.21 35.02 0.82
C PRO A 376 -23.71 34.68 2.23
N ALA A 377 -23.95 35.70 3.07
CA ALA A 377 -24.43 35.52 4.46
C ALA A 377 -25.77 34.77 4.58
N ALA A 378 -26.62 34.84 3.55
CA ALA A 378 -27.89 34.15 3.52
C ALA A 378 -27.76 32.62 3.34
N TRP A 379 -26.64 32.13 2.80
CA TRP A 379 -26.48 30.72 2.43
C TRP A 379 -25.74 29.96 3.52
N THR A 380 -26.12 28.70 3.71
CA THR A 380 -25.28 27.73 4.46
C THR A 380 -24.12 27.24 3.60
N LEU A 381 -23.08 26.69 4.22
CA LEU A 381 -21.98 26.06 3.48
C LEU A 381 -22.49 24.87 2.65
N GLN A 382 -23.43 24.09 3.20
CA GLN A 382 -24.11 23.03 2.46
C GLN A 382 -24.75 23.56 1.17
N GLN A 383 -25.53 24.64 1.25
CA GLN A 383 -26.18 25.25 0.09
C GLN A 383 -25.14 25.77 -0.91
N ALA A 384 -24.10 26.44 -0.42
CA ALA A 384 -23.03 26.98 -1.24
C ALA A 384 -22.28 25.90 -2.02
N SER A 385 -22.12 24.69 -1.45
CA SER A 385 -21.43 23.58 -2.12
C SER A 385 -22.09 23.18 -3.45
N THR A 386 -23.39 23.42 -3.62
CA THR A 386 -24.15 22.99 -4.81
C THR A 386 -23.97 23.89 -6.03
N VAL A 387 -23.38 25.07 -5.85
CA VAL A 387 -23.37 26.15 -6.84
C VAL A 387 -22.18 26.09 -7.82
N PRO A 388 -20.91 25.88 -7.37
CA PRO A 388 -19.72 26.08 -8.19
C PRO A 388 -19.76 25.36 -9.54
N MET A 389 -19.96 24.04 -9.56
CA MET A 389 -19.87 23.27 -10.82
C MET A 389 -21.08 23.50 -11.72
N ALA A 390 -22.29 23.42 -11.16
CA ALA A 390 -23.53 23.50 -11.92
C ALA A 390 -23.67 24.86 -12.63
N TYR A 391 -23.43 25.97 -11.93
CA TYR A 391 -23.55 27.30 -12.53
C TYR A 391 -22.37 27.67 -13.41
N SER A 392 -21.14 27.25 -13.09
CA SER A 392 -20.00 27.50 -13.98
C SER A 392 -20.18 26.77 -15.31
N ALA A 393 -20.65 25.52 -15.30
CA ALA A 393 -20.98 24.77 -16.51
C ALA A 393 -22.11 25.44 -17.30
N ALA A 394 -23.19 25.86 -16.63
CA ALA A 394 -24.34 26.49 -17.29
C ALA A 394 -24.00 27.86 -17.90
N TYR A 395 -23.26 28.73 -17.20
CA TYR A 395 -22.80 30.02 -17.75
C TYR A 395 -21.83 29.83 -18.91
N TYR A 396 -20.89 28.89 -18.78
CA TYR A 396 -19.95 28.58 -19.86
C TYR A 396 -20.68 28.08 -21.11
N ALA A 397 -21.68 27.22 -20.95
CA ALA A 397 -22.46 26.72 -22.08
C ALA A 397 -23.39 27.77 -22.70
N LEU A 398 -24.25 28.40 -21.90
CA LEU A 398 -25.31 29.27 -22.42
C LEU A 398 -24.76 30.63 -22.85
N VAL A 399 -23.92 31.25 -22.03
CA VAL A 399 -23.48 32.64 -22.25
C VAL A 399 -22.19 32.67 -23.05
N VAL A 400 -21.15 31.93 -22.64
CA VAL A 400 -19.83 32.02 -23.28
C VAL A 400 -19.80 31.32 -24.64
N ARG A 401 -20.26 30.07 -24.72
CA ARG A 401 -20.26 29.28 -25.97
C ARG A 401 -21.53 29.48 -26.79
N GLY A 402 -22.68 29.48 -26.14
CA GLY A 402 -23.99 29.64 -26.76
C GLY A 402 -24.36 31.07 -27.10
N ASN A 403 -23.71 32.09 -26.51
CA ASN A 403 -24.02 33.50 -26.74
C ASN A 403 -25.54 33.79 -26.64
N MET A 404 -26.17 33.27 -25.57
CA MET A 404 -27.61 33.38 -25.33
C MET A 404 -28.05 34.84 -25.26
N ARG A 405 -29.13 35.17 -25.96
CA ARG A 405 -29.73 36.51 -25.95
C ARG A 405 -31.06 36.49 -25.22
N ALA A 406 -31.45 37.65 -24.69
CA ALA A 406 -32.75 37.80 -24.05
C ALA A 406 -33.88 37.47 -25.02
N ARG A 407 -34.93 36.81 -24.52
CA ARG A 407 -36.14 36.38 -25.27
C ARG A 407 -35.93 35.28 -26.31
N GLU A 408 -34.79 34.59 -26.31
CA GLU A 408 -34.60 33.37 -27.12
C GLU A 408 -35.32 32.17 -26.49
N SER A 409 -35.53 31.11 -27.28
CA SER A 409 -36.07 29.84 -26.78
C SER A 409 -34.98 28.79 -26.53
N LEU A 410 -35.05 28.13 -25.37
CA LEU A 410 -34.09 27.12 -24.91
C LEU A 410 -34.80 25.81 -24.60
N LEU A 411 -34.32 24.69 -25.14
CA LEU A 411 -34.70 23.34 -24.72
C LEU A 411 -33.60 22.75 -23.83
N VAL A 412 -33.93 22.36 -22.60
CA VAL A 412 -33.00 21.73 -21.65
C VAL A 412 -33.43 20.28 -21.40
N HIS A 413 -32.51 19.33 -21.56
CA HIS A 413 -32.77 17.94 -21.20
C HIS A 413 -32.52 17.67 -19.72
N GLY A 414 -33.37 16.84 -19.12
CA GLY A 414 -33.21 16.37 -17.74
C GLY A 414 -33.35 17.49 -16.71
N GLY A 415 -34.51 18.15 -16.65
CA GLY A 415 -34.72 19.33 -15.82
C GLY A 415 -34.43 19.14 -14.33
N SER A 416 -34.57 17.92 -13.81
CA SER A 416 -34.26 17.54 -12.43
C SER A 416 -32.75 17.53 -12.10
N CYS A 417 -31.88 17.47 -13.11
CA CYS A 417 -30.43 17.47 -12.94
C CYS A 417 -29.90 18.84 -12.46
N ASP A 418 -28.80 18.84 -11.72
CA ASP A 418 -28.18 20.05 -11.15
C ASP A 418 -27.80 21.11 -12.20
N ALA A 419 -27.08 20.73 -13.26
CA ALA A 419 -26.69 21.62 -14.34
C ALA A 419 -27.91 22.14 -15.13
N ALA A 420 -28.96 21.33 -15.25
CA ALA A 420 -30.20 21.72 -15.91
C ALA A 420 -30.98 22.74 -15.07
N GLN A 421 -31.11 22.53 -13.77
CA GLN A 421 -31.72 23.51 -12.86
C GLN A 421 -31.00 24.86 -12.89
N ALA A 422 -29.66 24.84 -12.92
CA ALA A 422 -28.85 26.05 -13.07
C ALA A 422 -29.11 26.75 -14.42
N ALA A 423 -29.15 25.98 -15.51
CA ALA A 423 -29.45 26.50 -16.85
C ALA A 423 -30.84 27.14 -16.96
N ILE A 424 -31.86 26.49 -16.38
CA ILE A 424 -33.23 27.02 -16.32
C ILE A 424 -33.26 28.34 -15.54
N SER A 425 -32.61 28.40 -14.38
CA SER A 425 -32.54 29.62 -13.55
C SER A 425 -31.91 30.79 -14.31
N ILE A 426 -30.80 30.54 -15.02
CA ILE A 426 -30.11 31.56 -15.84
C ILE A 426 -31.00 32.01 -17.00
N ALA A 427 -31.61 31.07 -17.72
CA ALA A 427 -32.45 31.38 -18.88
C ALA A 427 -33.70 32.20 -18.51
N LEU A 428 -34.37 31.85 -17.40
CA LEU A 428 -35.50 32.62 -16.87
C LEU A 428 -35.08 34.03 -16.46
N SER A 429 -33.92 34.19 -15.83
CA SER A 429 -33.39 35.52 -15.46
C SER A 429 -33.13 36.43 -16.68
N MET A 430 -32.88 35.86 -17.86
CA MET A 430 -32.69 36.59 -19.11
C MET A 430 -34.01 36.75 -19.91
N GLY A 431 -35.13 36.30 -19.37
CA GLY A 431 -36.45 36.36 -20.01
C GLY A 431 -36.59 35.45 -21.22
N CYS A 432 -35.86 34.34 -21.26
CA CYS A 432 -35.94 33.33 -22.31
C CYS A 432 -37.13 32.39 -22.10
N THR A 433 -37.68 31.84 -23.19
CA THR A 433 -38.72 30.81 -23.13
C THR A 433 -38.06 29.44 -22.97
N VAL A 434 -38.32 28.76 -21.86
CA VAL A 434 -37.66 27.50 -21.50
C VAL A 434 -38.58 26.30 -21.70
N PHE A 435 -38.10 25.31 -22.43
CA PHE A 435 -38.66 23.97 -22.57
C PHE A 435 -37.77 22.98 -21.81
N THR A 436 -38.35 22.03 -21.11
CA THR A 436 -37.57 21.03 -20.35
C THR A 436 -38.14 19.63 -20.49
N THR A 437 -37.27 18.62 -20.43
CA THR A 437 -37.69 17.22 -20.37
C THR A 437 -37.52 16.63 -18.97
N ILE A 438 -38.38 15.68 -18.61
CA ILE A 438 -38.37 14.95 -17.34
C ILE A 438 -38.64 13.46 -17.58
N GLY A 439 -38.18 12.61 -16.66
CA GLY A 439 -38.37 11.16 -16.69
C GLY A 439 -39.50 10.66 -15.81
N SER A 440 -39.88 11.39 -14.75
CA SER A 440 -40.91 10.96 -13.80
C SER A 440 -41.93 12.06 -13.43
N ALA A 441 -43.10 11.65 -12.95
CA ALA A 441 -44.13 12.58 -12.47
C ALA A 441 -43.71 13.34 -11.18
N GLU A 442 -42.82 12.75 -10.37
CA GLU A 442 -42.28 13.39 -9.17
C GLU A 442 -41.35 14.55 -9.55
N GLU A 443 -40.51 14.37 -10.56
CA GLU A 443 -39.66 15.43 -11.11
C GLU A 443 -40.48 16.58 -11.69
N HIS A 444 -41.63 16.28 -12.32
CA HIS A 444 -42.57 17.30 -12.79
C HIS A 444 -43.04 18.20 -11.64
N HIS A 445 -43.47 17.57 -10.54
CA HIS A 445 -43.97 18.29 -9.37
C HIS A 445 -42.87 19.14 -8.73
N PHE A 446 -41.68 18.56 -8.57
CA PHE A 446 -40.49 19.23 -8.06
C PHE A 446 -40.12 20.50 -8.86
N LEU A 447 -40.03 20.39 -10.19
CA LEU A 447 -39.68 21.52 -11.04
C LEU A 447 -40.72 22.64 -11.00
N LYS A 448 -42.00 22.29 -10.93
CA LYS A 448 -43.09 23.27 -10.81
C LYS A 448 -43.09 24.01 -9.49
N LEU A 449 -42.75 23.33 -8.40
CA LEU A 449 -42.60 23.95 -7.09
C LEU A 449 -41.42 24.93 -7.09
N ARG A 450 -40.32 24.54 -7.72
CA ARG A 450 -39.07 25.32 -7.75
C ARG A 450 -39.11 26.51 -8.71
N PHE A 451 -39.71 26.33 -9.89
CA PHE A 451 -39.84 27.33 -10.94
C PHE A 451 -41.31 27.50 -11.34
N PRO A 452 -42.10 28.28 -10.58
CA PRO A 452 -43.51 28.55 -10.89
C PRO A 452 -43.73 29.23 -12.25
N GLU A 453 -42.69 29.94 -12.72
CA GLU A 453 -42.67 30.66 -14.00
C GLU A 453 -42.64 29.74 -15.23
N LEU A 454 -42.28 28.46 -15.07
CA LEU A 454 -42.33 27.50 -16.18
C LEU A 454 -43.78 27.17 -16.50
N ASP A 455 -44.17 27.18 -17.78
CA ASP A 455 -45.49 26.73 -18.19
C ASP A 455 -45.62 25.20 -18.17
N LYS A 456 -46.81 24.70 -17.83
CA LYS A 456 -47.04 23.23 -17.78
C LYS A 456 -46.88 22.60 -19.16
N ARG A 457 -47.15 23.36 -20.23
CA ARG A 457 -47.05 22.90 -21.62
C ARG A 457 -45.61 22.75 -22.11
N HIS A 458 -44.67 23.46 -21.49
CA HIS A 458 -43.25 23.44 -21.85
C HIS A 458 -42.47 22.32 -21.13
N ILE A 459 -43.11 21.52 -20.29
CA ILE A 459 -42.51 20.37 -19.60
C ILE A 459 -42.96 19.09 -20.31
N VAL A 460 -42.00 18.34 -20.87
CA VAL A 460 -42.27 17.12 -21.66
C VAL A 460 -41.78 15.89 -20.91
N ASN A 461 -42.66 14.90 -20.74
CA ASN A 461 -42.26 13.57 -20.27
C ASN A 461 -41.63 12.77 -21.41
N CYS A 462 -40.33 12.46 -21.32
CA CYS A 462 -39.58 11.79 -22.38
C CYS A 462 -39.96 10.31 -22.57
N MET A 463 -40.65 9.71 -21.59
CA MET A 463 -41.11 8.32 -21.64
C MET A 463 -42.45 8.16 -22.38
N GLU A 464 -43.28 9.20 -22.41
CA GLU A 464 -44.66 9.12 -22.89
C GLU A 464 -44.89 9.85 -24.22
N ALA A 465 -44.16 10.93 -24.48
CA ALA A 465 -44.39 11.80 -25.63
C ALA A 465 -43.11 12.06 -26.43
N SER A 466 -43.27 12.31 -27.74
CA SER A 466 -42.17 12.80 -28.58
C SER A 466 -41.88 14.27 -28.27
N ILE A 467 -40.61 14.55 -28.00
CA ILE A 467 -40.11 15.89 -27.67
C ILE A 467 -40.34 16.83 -28.85
N GLU A 468 -40.02 16.36 -30.06
CA GLU A 468 -40.16 17.11 -31.30
C GLU A 468 -41.60 17.59 -31.52
N ARG A 469 -42.59 16.70 -31.41
CA ARG A 469 -44.00 17.06 -31.65
C ARG A 469 -44.50 18.15 -30.70
N ASN A 470 -44.14 18.06 -29.41
CA ASN A 470 -44.54 19.05 -28.42
C ASN A 470 -43.87 20.40 -28.69
N VAL A 471 -42.55 20.40 -28.90
CA VAL A 471 -41.79 21.63 -29.18
C VAL A 471 -42.30 22.31 -30.45
N PHE A 472 -42.54 21.57 -31.54
CA PHE A 472 -43.08 22.14 -32.78
C PHE A 472 -44.51 22.67 -32.61
N HIS A 473 -45.34 22.01 -31.80
CA HIS A 473 -46.70 22.48 -31.51
C HIS A 473 -46.68 23.83 -30.77
N GLU A 474 -45.91 23.94 -29.69
CA GLU A 474 -45.84 25.17 -28.89
C GLU A 474 -45.07 26.30 -29.60
N THR A 475 -44.10 25.97 -30.45
CA THR A 475 -43.31 26.95 -31.23
C THR A 475 -43.92 27.29 -32.60
N LYS A 476 -45.13 26.82 -32.92
CA LYS A 476 -45.81 27.03 -34.22
C LYS A 476 -44.94 26.63 -35.41
N GLY A 477 -44.14 25.57 -35.26
CA GLY A 477 -43.28 25.02 -36.29
C GLY A 477 -41.90 25.67 -36.45
N MET A 478 -41.56 26.66 -35.62
CA MET A 478 -40.27 27.37 -35.69
C MET A 478 -39.11 26.63 -35.05
N GLY A 479 -39.38 25.79 -34.05
CA GLY A 479 -38.36 25.13 -33.23
C GLY A 479 -37.74 26.07 -32.18
N VAL A 480 -36.65 25.62 -31.57
CA VAL A 480 -35.91 26.34 -30.51
C VAL A 480 -34.59 26.92 -30.99
N ASN A 481 -34.18 28.05 -30.42
CA ASN A 481 -32.91 28.71 -30.78
C ASN A 481 -31.70 27.99 -30.19
N MET A 482 -31.86 27.36 -29.02
CA MET A 482 -30.78 26.62 -28.36
C MET A 482 -31.30 25.31 -27.77
N VAL A 483 -30.46 24.28 -27.82
CA VAL A 483 -30.70 23.01 -27.13
C VAL A 483 -29.51 22.74 -26.22
N LEU A 484 -29.78 22.51 -24.93
CA LEU A 484 -28.80 22.08 -23.95
C LEU A 484 -29.04 20.60 -23.62
N ASN A 485 -28.09 19.77 -24.07
CA ASN A 485 -28.16 18.34 -23.91
C ASN A 485 -27.32 17.86 -22.73
N ILE A 486 -28.00 17.36 -21.69
CA ILE A 486 -27.43 16.86 -20.44
C ILE A 486 -27.90 15.40 -20.29
N GLY A 487 -26.97 14.47 -20.06
CA GLY A 487 -27.16 13.03 -20.26
C GLY A 487 -28.29 12.37 -19.45
N ALA A 488 -28.80 11.25 -20.02
CA ALA A 488 -30.00 10.46 -19.70
C ALA A 488 -31.29 10.89 -20.43
N GLY A 489 -31.82 10.01 -21.29
CA GLY A 489 -33.07 10.24 -22.06
C GLY A 489 -32.94 11.16 -23.28
N SER A 490 -31.74 11.66 -23.57
CA SER A 490 -31.47 12.52 -24.72
C SER A 490 -31.63 11.77 -26.03
N ARG A 491 -32.73 11.99 -26.74
CA ARG A 491 -32.88 11.54 -28.13
C ARG A 491 -32.12 12.52 -29.01
N PHE A 492 -30.81 12.29 -29.18
CA PHE A 492 -29.90 13.22 -29.87
C PHE A 492 -30.47 13.69 -31.22
N GLN A 493 -30.98 12.75 -32.01
CA GLN A 493 -31.56 13.06 -33.32
C GLN A 493 -32.84 13.91 -33.24
N GLU A 494 -33.79 13.56 -32.36
CA GLU A 494 -35.02 14.37 -32.18
C GLU A 494 -34.70 15.77 -31.67
N SER A 495 -33.71 15.88 -30.77
CA SER A 495 -33.28 17.15 -30.17
C SER A 495 -32.60 18.05 -31.21
N MET A 496 -31.82 17.47 -32.13
CA MET A 496 -31.27 18.18 -33.29
C MET A 496 -32.36 18.67 -34.25
N CYS A 497 -33.42 17.89 -34.45
CA CYS A 497 -34.56 18.28 -35.31
C CYS A 497 -35.32 19.50 -34.74
N CYS A 498 -35.37 19.63 -33.40
CA CYS A 498 -36.04 20.73 -32.71
C CYS A 498 -35.40 22.11 -32.95
N LEU A 499 -34.20 22.18 -33.53
CA LEU A 499 -33.51 23.46 -33.75
C LEU A 499 -34.14 24.29 -34.89
N SER A 500 -34.31 25.58 -34.60
CA SER A 500 -34.65 26.61 -35.58
C SER A 500 -33.47 26.89 -36.54
N PRO A 501 -33.69 27.56 -37.68
CA PRO A 501 -32.58 28.15 -38.45
C PRO A 501 -31.69 29.01 -37.54
N TYR A 502 -30.38 28.95 -37.74
CA TYR A 502 -29.34 29.57 -36.90
C TYR A 502 -29.29 29.09 -35.44
N GLY A 503 -29.89 27.93 -35.16
CA GLY A 503 -29.89 27.33 -33.83
C GLY A 503 -28.51 26.88 -33.36
N ARG A 504 -28.34 26.77 -32.04
CA ARG A 504 -27.10 26.30 -31.39
C ARG A 504 -27.38 25.03 -30.60
N PHE A 505 -26.66 23.96 -30.90
CA PHE A 505 -26.69 22.74 -30.12
C PHE A 505 -25.53 22.71 -29.13
N LEU A 506 -25.83 22.59 -27.84
CA LEU A 506 -24.88 22.61 -26.74
C LEU A 506 -24.86 21.22 -26.10
N ASP A 507 -23.81 20.44 -26.34
CA ASP A 507 -23.68 19.08 -25.80
C ASP A 507 -22.72 19.06 -24.61
N MET A 508 -23.24 18.76 -23.42
CA MET A 508 -22.50 18.62 -22.16
C MET A 508 -22.27 17.16 -21.76
N ARG A 509 -22.67 16.19 -22.60
CA ARG A 509 -22.52 14.78 -22.24
C ARG A 509 -21.04 14.38 -22.14
N PRO A 510 -20.70 13.44 -21.25
CA PRO A 510 -19.40 12.80 -21.22
C PRO A 510 -19.04 12.17 -22.58
N LEU A 511 -17.74 12.10 -22.89
CA LEU A 511 -17.23 11.59 -24.17
C LEU A 511 -17.66 10.16 -24.48
N GLU A 512 -17.87 9.34 -23.46
CA GLU A 512 -18.26 7.94 -23.63
C GLU A 512 -19.69 7.79 -24.19
N ASP A 513 -20.59 8.70 -23.81
CA ASP A 513 -21.98 8.72 -24.31
C ASP A 513 -22.09 9.31 -25.74
N ILE A 514 -20.98 9.81 -26.28
CA ILE A 514 -20.90 10.49 -27.57
C ILE A 514 -20.40 9.57 -28.68
N SER A 515 -19.48 8.63 -28.39
CA SER A 515 -18.74 7.89 -29.42
C SER A 515 -19.62 7.01 -30.31
N ASP A 516 -20.77 6.55 -29.80
CA ASP A 516 -21.59 5.55 -30.48
C ASP A 516 -22.80 6.16 -31.22
N ASP A 517 -23.18 7.42 -30.91
CA ASP A 517 -24.46 8.02 -31.32
C ASP A 517 -24.38 9.18 -32.33
N ILE A 518 -23.22 9.82 -32.53
CA ILE A 518 -23.14 11.01 -33.40
C ILE A 518 -23.02 10.64 -34.88
N LYS A 519 -24.16 10.41 -35.53
CA LYS A 519 -24.30 10.55 -36.98
C LYS A 519 -24.91 11.92 -37.28
N LEU A 520 -24.07 12.94 -37.43
CA LEU A 520 -24.50 14.27 -37.87
C LEU A 520 -24.98 14.18 -39.33
N GLY A 521 -26.29 14.21 -39.54
CA GLY A 521 -26.86 14.22 -40.89
C GLY A 521 -26.61 15.55 -41.60
N ASN A 522 -26.26 15.50 -42.90
CA ASN A 522 -25.99 16.68 -43.73
C ASN A 522 -27.11 17.75 -43.70
N PHE A 523 -28.35 17.35 -43.39
CA PHE A 523 -29.51 18.24 -43.28
C PHE A 523 -29.37 19.31 -42.18
N THR A 524 -28.60 19.04 -41.12
CA THR A 524 -28.41 20.00 -40.01
C THR A 524 -27.53 21.19 -40.39
N LEU A 525 -26.60 21.02 -41.33
CA LEU A 525 -25.77 22.11 -41.85
C LEU A 525 -26.56 23.08 -42.74
N LEU A 526 -27.65 22.63 -43.37
CA LEU A 526 -28.50 23.47 -44.23
C LEU A 526 -29.25 24.57 -43.45
N LYS A 527 -29.47 24.37 -42.15
CA LYS A 527 -30.14 25.34 -41.26
C LYS A 527 -29.19 26.37 -40.66
N ASN A 528 -27.91 26.43 -41.07
CA ASN A 528 -26.85 27.24 -40.43
C ASN A 528 -26.73 26.98 -38.92
N ILE A 529 -26.92 25.72 -38.51
CA ILE A 529 -26.81 25.33 -37.11
C ILE A 529 -25.34 25.28 -36.70
N THR A 530 -25.05 25.67 -35.46
CA THR A 530 -23.74 25.49 -34.83
C THR A 530 -23.81 24.42 -33.75
N PHE A 531 -22.78 23.57 -33.70
CA PHE A 531 -22.66 22.50 -32.71
C PHE A 531 -21.48 22.81 -31.78
N HIS A 532 -21.75 22.89 -30.48
CA HIS A 532 -20.75 23.13 -29.45
C HIS A 532 -20.67 21.93 -28.50
N ARG A 533 -19.50 21.30 -28.47
CA ARG A 533 -19.11 20.42 -27.36
C ARG A 533 -18.63 21.28 -26.19
N ILE A 534 -19.15 21.00 -25.01
CA ILE A 534 -18.84 21.73 -23.78
C ILE A 534 -18.22 20.76 -22.77
N SER A 535 -17.01 21.08 -22.34
CA SER A 535 -16.33 20.43 -21.21
C SER A 535 -15.74 21.52 -20.33
N LEU A 536 -16.16 21.58 -19.06
CA LEU A 536 -15.58 22.51 -18.09
C LEU A 536 -14.22 22.00 -17.60
N ASN A 537 -13.97 20.69 -17.63
CA ASN A 537 -12.74 20.08 -17.14
C ASN A 537 -11.50 20.57 -17.89
N GLU A 538 -11.64 20.88 -19.18
CA GLU A 538 -10.58 21.49 -19.99
C GLU A 538 -10.21 22.89 -19.48
N LEU A 539 -11.16 23.61 -18.87
CA LEU A 539 -10.92 24.91 -18.23
C LEU A 539 -10.40 24.78 -16.80
N LEU A 540 -10.41 23.59 -16.19
CA LEU A 540 -9.82 23.40 -14.85
C LEU A 540 -8.29 23.22 -14.92
N GLY A 541 -7.75 22.81 -16.07
CA GLY A 541 -6.29 22.66 -16.28
C GLY A 541 -5.51 23.98 -16.30
N ASN A 542 -4.19 23.92 -16.14
CA ASN A 542 -3.30 25.09 -16.04
C ASN A 542 -2.90 25.73 -17.38
N ASP A 543 -3.72 25.59 -18.42
CA ASP A 543 -3.40 26.12 -19.74
C ASP A 543 -3.56 27.65 -19.80
N ALA A 544 -2.49 28.34 -20.17
CA ALA A 544 -2.44 29.81 -20.25
C ALA A 544 -3.47 30.40 -21.24
N SER A 545 -3.89 29.64 -22.26
CA SER A 545 -4.93 30.04 -23.21
C SER A 545 -6.33 30.06 -22.60
N ALA A 546 -6.57 29.28 -21.55
CA ALA A 546 -7.87 29.15 -20.89
C ALA A 546 -8.10 30.19 -19.80
N ALA A 547 -7.03 30.79 -19.24
CA ALA A 547 -7.10 31.72 -18.10
C ALA A 547 -8.09 32.89 -18.32
N GLY A 548 -8.11 33.48 -19.52
CA GLY A 548 -9.05 34.56 -19.85
C GLY A 548 -10.52 34.12 -19.79
N VAL A 549 -10.80 32.88 -20.22
CA VAL A 549 -12.15 32.30 -20.18
C VAL A 549 -12.54 31.94 -18.74
N LYS A 550 -11.61 31.41 -17.95
CA LYS A 550 -11.82 31.10 -16.52
C LYS A 550 -12.28 32.33 -15.74
N SER A 551 -11.51 33.41 -15.83
CA SER A 551 -11.83 34.67 -15.14
C SER A 551 -13.18 35.23 -15.59
N HIS A 552 -13.50 35.15 -16.88
CA HIS A 552 -14.80 35.58 -17.39
C HIS A 552 -15.97 34.76 -16.81
N VAL A 553 -15.85 33.43 -16.77
CA VAL A 553 -16.88 32.55 -16.15
C VAL A 553 -17.03 32.85 -14.65
N ALA A 554 -15.91 33.04 -13.94
CA ALA A 554 -15.95 33.38 -12.52
C ALA A 554 -16.65 34.71 -12.24
N GLN A 555 -16.47 35.71 -13.11
CA GLN A 555 -17.18 36.99 -13.05
C GLN A 555 -18.68 36.84 -13.32
N LEU A 556 -19.08 36.02 -14.30
CA LEU A 556 -20.48 35.75 -14.59
C LEU A 556 -21.20 35.10 -13.41
N VAL A 557 -20.56 34.13 -12.75
CA VAL A 557 -21.10 33.51 -11.54
C VAL A 557 -21.23 34.55 -10.42
N ARG A 558 -20.21 35.39 -10.19
CA ARG A 558 -20.27 36.46 -9.18
C ARG A 558 -21.40 37.46 -9.46
N GLY A 559 -21.58 37.86 -10.72
CA GLY A 559 -22.68 38.73 -11.15
C GLY A 559 -24.06 38.07 -10.99
N GLY A 560 -24.15 36.77 -11.29
CA GLY A 560 -25.37 35.98 -11.13
C GLY A 560 -25.80 35.76 -9.68
N ILE A 561 -24.84 35.64 -8.76
CA ILE A 561 -25.10 35.61 -7.31
C ILE A 561 -25.66 36.97 -6.87
N ALA A 562 -25.07 38.07 -7.33
CA ALA A 562 -25.52 39.42 -6.97
C ALA A 562 -26.91 39.76 -7.55
N SER A 563 -27.25 39.27 -8.75
CA SER A 563 -28.56 39.49 -9.38
C SER A 563 -29.67 38.56 -8.87
N GLY A 564 -29.32 37.53 -8.07
CA GLY A 564 -30.26 36.51 -7.60
C GLY A 564 -30.67 35.47 -8.65
N ALA A 565 -30.00 35.48 -9.82
CA ALA A 565 -30.15 34.44 -10.86
C ALA A 565 -29.54 33.11 -10.41
N VAL A 566 -28.48 33.16 -9.60
CA VAL A 566 -27.86 31.99 -8.99
C VAL A 566 -28.51 31.70 -7.64
N ARG A 567 -29.09 30.50 -7.52
CA ARG A 567 -29.73 30.02 -6.29
C ARG A 567 -29.19 28.64 -5.90
N PRO A 568 -28.96 28.36 -4.62
CA PRO A 568 -28.54 27.03 -4.15
C PRO A 568 -29.53 25.94 -4.56
N LEU A 569 -29.01 24.78 -4.94
CA LEU A 569 -29.81 23.62 -5.33
C LEU A 569 -30.17 22.77 -4.11
N ASP A 570 -31.18 21.94 -4.24
CA ASP A 570 -31.52 20.97 -3.20
C ASP A 570 -30.42 19.91 -3.12
N SER A 571 -30.11 19.48 -1.89
CA SER A 571 -29.00 18.55 -1.64
C SER A 571 -29.40 17.41 -0.71
N THR A 572 -28.93 16.21 -1.03
CA THR A 572 -29.02 15.02 -0.17
C THR A 572 -27.68 14.84 0.54
N LEU A 573 -27.70 14.82 1.87
CA LEU A 573 -26.49 14.75 2.70
C LEU A 573 -26.14 13.31 3.07
N PHE A 574 -24.84 13.01 3.02
CA PHE A 574 -24.25 11.78 3.53
C PHE A 574 -23.08 12.13 4.46
N GLY A 575 -23.00 11.47 5.62
CA GLY A 575 -21.90 11.64 6.55
C GLY A 575 -20.59 11.02 6.05
N LEU A 576 -19.49 11.35 6.73
CA LEU A 576 -18.12 10.94 6.38
C LEU A 576 -17.94 9.42 6.25
N ASP A 577 -18.61 8.63 7.11
CA ASP A 577 -18.53 7.16 7.13
C ASP A 577 -19.39 6.51 6.03
N ASN A 578 -20.41 7.22 5.53
CA ASN A 578 -21.37 6.72 4.55
C ASN A 578 -20.99 7.11 3.11
N ALA A 579 -19.70 7.34 2.85
CA ALA A 579 -19.21 7.71 1.53
C ALA A 579 -19.58 6.67 0.46
N GLN A 580 -19.49 5.37 0.77
CA GLN A 580 -19.87 4.32 -0.16
C GLN A 580 -21.35 4.40 -0.57
N ASP A 581 -22.23 4.69 0.37
CA ASP A 581 -23.66 4.78 0.12
C ASP A 581 -24.02 6.02 -0.69
N ALA A 582 -23.29 7.13 -0.51
CA ALA A 582 -23.43 8.31 -1.36
C ALA A 582 -23.12 8.00 -2.83
N PHE A 583 -22.05 7.23 -3.10
CA PHE A 583 -21.69 6.81 -4.46
C PHE A 583 -22.73 5.84 -5.05
N ARG A 584 -23.24 4.88 -4.26
CA ARG A 584 -24.32 3.97 -4.69
C ARG A 584 -25.62 4.71 -4.98
N PHE A 585 -25.98 5.67 -4.14
CA PHE A 585 -27.18 6.49 -4.29
C PHE A 585 -27.10 7.40 -5.52
N MET A 586 -25.93 7.97 -5.81
CA MET A 586 -25.75 8.73 -7.04
C MET A 586 -25.80 7.82 -8.28
N ALA A 587 -25.21 6.62 -8.20
CA ALA A 587 -25.20 5.63 -9.29
C ALA A 587 -26.59 5.10 -9.65
N SER A 588 -27.56 5.08 -8.72
CA SER A 588 -28.95 4.69 -9.03
C SER A 588 -29.68 5.68 -9.94
N ARG A 589 -29.16 6.91 -10.10
CA ARG A 589 -29.76 8.02 -10.88
C ARG A 589 -31.19 8.39 -10.46
N THR A 590 -31.59 8.09 -9.23
CA THR A 590 -32.90 8.44 -8.67
C THR A 590 -32.88 9.73 -7.86
N HIS A 591 -31.72 10.38 -7.76
CA HIS A 591 -31.55 11.58 -6.96
C HIS A 591 -32.09 12.82 -7.70
N THR A 592 -32.59 13.78 -6.93
CA THR A 592 -32.94 15.12 -7.41
C THR A 592 -31.98 16.13 -6.80
N GLY A 593 -31.46 17.06 -7.60
CA GLY A 593 -30.44 18.00 -7.14
C GLY A 593 -29.05 17.36 -6.94
N LYS A 594 -28.31 17.81 -5.93
CA LYS A 594 -26.92 17.41 -5.65
C LYS A 594 -26.82 16.36 -4.54
N VAL A 595 -25.88 15.43 -4.65
CA VAL A 595 -25.47 14.55 -3.54
C VAL A 595 -24.22 15.13 -2.89
N VAL A 596 -24.24 15.32 -1.58
CA VAL A 596 -23.18 16.04 -0.86
C VAL A 596 -22.65 15.22 0.31
N LEU A 597 -21.32 15.09 0.39
CA LEU A 597 -20.64 14.53 1.55
C LEU A 597 -20.34 15.63 2.56
N GLU A 598 -20.80 15.40 3.79
CA GLU A 598 -20.45 16.20 4.96
C GLU A 598 -19.14 15.69 5.55
N ILE A 599 -18.09 16.49 5.39
CA ILE A 599 -16.75 16.24 5.94
C ILE A 599 -16.64 16.90 7.33
N ARG A 600 -17.17 18.13 7.46
CA ARG A 600 -17.24 18.86 8.74
C ARG A 600 -18.61 19.51 8.86
N ALA A 601 -19.19 19.41 10.06
CA ALA A 601 -20.40 20.14 10.39
C ALA A 601 -20.11 21.64 10.45
N GLU A 602 -21.00 22.45 9.86
CA GLU A 602 -20.94 23.91 9.94
C GLU A 602 -21.17 24.40 11.37
N GLU A 603 -20.40 25.41 11.81
CA GLU A 603 -20.57 26.01 13.13
C GLU A 603 -21.92 26.74 13.26
N SER A 604 -22.50 26.76 14.46
CA SER A 604 -23.77 27.45 14.72
C SER A 604 -23.71 28.95 14.45
N GLU A 605 -22.55 29.57 14.69
CA GLU A 605 -22.29 30.96 14.34
C GLU A 605 -21.64 31.07 12.96
N ARG A 606 -22.31 31.76 12.05
CA ARG A 606 -21.87 31.94 10.65
C ARG A 606 -20.80 33.04 10.47
N ASN A 607 -20.02 33.31 11.51
CA ASN A 607 -18.96 34.32 11.52
C ASN A 607 -17.68 33.79 10.85
N ALA A 608 -16.76 34.69 10.50
CA ALA A 608 -15.44 34.32 10.00
C ALA A 608 -14.57 33.81 11.16
N VAL A 609 -14.57 32.50 11.37
CA VAL A 609 -13.81 31.81 12.42
C VAL A 609 -12.91 30.78 11.74
N PRO A 610 -11.65 30.60 12.17
CA PRO A 610 -10.81 29.51 11.68
C PRO A 610 -11.49 28.16 11.87
N ALA A 611 -11.33 27.26 10.89
CA ALA A 611 -11.98 25.97 10.93
C ALA A 611 -11.52 25.13 12.13
N SER A 612 -12.45 24.37 12.72
CA SER A 612 -12.12 23.40 13.78
C SER A 612 -11.20 22.29 13.25
N LEU A 613 -10.32 21.79 14.13
CA LEU A 613 -9.42 20.68 13.79
C LEU A 613 -10.22 19.40 13.63
N LEU A 614 -10.23 18.84 12.41
CA LEU A 614 -10.78 17.53 12.12
C LEU A 614 -9.66 16.49 12.05
N THR A 615 -9.86 15.35 12.68
CA THR A 615 -8.99 14.18 12.54
C THR A 615 -9.79 13.01 11.99
N VAL A 616 -9.28 12.39 10.92
CA VAL A 616 -9.89 11.24 10.25
C VAL A 616 -8.96 10.05 10.34
N GLU A 617 -9.52 8.86 10.54
CA GLU A 617 -8.79 7.62 10.43
C GLU A 617 -8.57 7.29 8.95
N ALA A 618 -7.31 7.32 8.50
CA ALA A 618 -6.96 7.14 7.10
C ALA A 618 -5.86 6.11 6.93
N VAL A 619 -5.89 5.39 5.81
CA VAL A 619 -4.83 4.45 5.43
C VAL A 619 -3.52 5.22 5.26
N ALA A 620 -2.50 4.81 6.02
CA ALA A 620 -1.20 5.43 6.01
C ALA A 620 -0.51 5.23 4.66
N ARG A 621 0.10 6.30 4.16
CA ARG A 621 0.82 6.30 2.89
C ARG A 621 2.04 7.20 2.97
N THR A 622 3.16 6.68 2.50
CA THR A 622 4.43 7.40 2.46
C THR A 622 4.44 8.38 1.30
N HIS A 623 4.77 9.64 1.61
CA HIS A 623 5.00 10.71 0.66
C HIS A 623 6.37 11.35 0.95
N PHE A 624 6.91 12.05 -0.04
CA PHE A 624 8.21 12.70 0.07
C PHE A 624 8.06 14.21 0.04
N TYR A 625 8.87 14.87 0.86
CA TYR A 625 8.93 16.32 0.94
C TYR A 625 9.51 16.90 -0.35
N GLU A 626 8.84 17.88 -0.95
CA GLU A 626 9.28 18.51 -2.21
C GLU A 626 10.59 19.30 -2.05
N ASP A 627 10.84 19.84 -0.85
CA ASP A 627 11.99 20.66 -0.51
C ASP A 627 13.22 19.84 -0.08
N LYS A 628 13.02 18.59 0.34
CA LYS A 628 14.10 17.66 0.72
C LYS A 628 14.70 16.92 -0.48
N SER A 629 15.97 16.53 -0.34
CA SER A 629 16.71 15.73 -1.32
C SER A 629 16.84 14.27 -0.90
N TYR A 630 16.82 13.37 -1.88
CA TYR A 630 16.87 11.93 -1.65
C TYR A 630 17.99 11.26 -2.44
N ILE A 631 18.81 10.48 -1.74
CA ILE A 631 19.98 9.81 -2.30
C ILE A 631 19.64 8.34 -2.57
N ILE A 632 19.81 7.91 -3.82
CA ILE A 632 19.61 6.51 -4.23
C ILE A 632 20.94 5.93 -4.71
N ILE A 633 21.55 5.09 -3.88
CA ILE A 633 22.79 4.39 -4.19
C ILE A 633 22.48 3.15 -5.02
N GLY A 634 23.04 3.07 -6.22
CA GLY A 634 22.60 2.09 -7.23
C GLY A 634 21.35 2.53 -8.00
N GLY A 635 21.02 3.83 -8.00
CA GLY A 635 19.77 4.36 -8.55
C GLY A 635 19.57 4.20 -10.06
N LEU A 636 20.62 3.86 -10.82
CA LEU A 636 20.51 3.55 -12.26
C LEU A 636 20.37 2.05 -12.56
N GLY A 637 20.31 1.19 -11.52
CA GLY A 637 19.92 -0.22 -11.66
C GLY A 637 18.41 -0.36 -11.84
N GLY A 638 17.93 -1.55 -12.26
CA GLY A 638 16.50 -1.78 -12.54
C GLY A 638 15.59 -1.40 -11.37
N VAL A 639 15.85 -1.94 -10.17
CA VAL A 639 15.09 -1.61 -8.95
C VAL A 639 15.25 -0.13 -8.56
N GLY A 640 16.42 0.44 -8.76
CA GLY A 640 16.69 1.85 -8.45
C GLY A 640 15.87 2.82 -9.30
N LEU A 641 15.70 2.52 -10.59
CA LEU A 641 14.87 3.32 -11.49
C LEU A 641 13.39 3.24 -11.10
N GLU A 642 12.89 2.04 -10.79
CA GLU A 642 11.52 1.83 -10.34
C GLU A 642 11.23 2.45 -8.96
N LEU A 643 12.24 2.47 -8.08
CA LEU A 643 12.14 3.19 -6.81
C LEU A 643 12.08 4.70 -7.06
N ALA A 644 12.95 5.24 -7.91
CA ALA A 644 12.96 6.66 -8.24
C ALA A 644 11.63 7.10 -8.89
N ASP A 645 11.08 6.31 -9.81
CA ASP A 645 9.78 6.57 -10.43
C ASP A 645 8.65 6.59 -9.39
N TRP A 646 8.63 5.59 -8.51
CA TRP A 646 7.70 5.55 -7.39
C TRP A 646 7.86 6.77 -6.47
N MET A 647 9.09 7.15 -6.11
CA MET A 647 9.34 8.32 -5.27
C MET A 647 8.84 9.62 -5.93
N VAL A 648 9.08 9.81 -7.23
CA VAL A 648 8.62 10.99 -7.98
C VAL A 648 7.09 11.07 -8.00
N SER A 649 6.42 9.94 -8.22
CA SER A 649 4.94 9.87 -8.13
C SER A 649 4.42 10.14 -6.72
N ARG A 650 5.20 9.86 -5.67
CA ARG A 650 4.91 10.18 -4.25
C ARG A 650 5.31 11.59 -3.81
N GLY A 651 5.64 12.48 -4.75
CA GLY A 651 5.96 13.89 -4.46
C GLY A 651 7.44 14.23 -4.38
N CYS A 652 8.36 13.26 -4.53
CA CYS A 652 9.79 13.56 -4.55
C CYS A 652 10.14 14.45 -5.75
N ARG A 653 10.84 15.56 -5.50
CA ARG A 653 11.30 16.48 -6.56
C ARG A 653 12.81 16.58 -6.68
N LYS A 654 13.58 16.17 -5.68
CA LYS A 654 15.05 16.32 -5.68
C LYS A 654 15.72 14.97 -5.49
N LEU A 655 16.26 14.41 -6.57
CA LEU A 655 16.89 13.09 -6.57
C LEU A 655 18.38 13.17 -6.87
N LEU A 656 19.17 12.40 -6.12
CA LEU A 656 20.58 12.17 -6.41
C LEU A 656 20.83 10.67 -6.60
N LEU A 657 21.08 10.25 -7.84
CA LEU A 657 21.30 8.86 -8.22
C LEU A 657 22.79 8.56 -8.28
N CYS A 658 23.27 7.63 -7.46
CA CYS A 658 24.66 7.21 -7.49
C CYS A 658 24.84 5.99 -8.39
N SER A 659 25.78 6.07 -9.33
CA SER A 659 26.19 4.96 -10.20
C SER A 659 27.64 5.12 -10.62
N ARG A 660 28.46 4.09 -10.39
CA ARG A 660 29.88 4.06 -10.81
C ARG A 660 30.08 4.36 -12.29
N SER A 661 29.10 4.02 -13.10
CA SER A 661 29.20 4.03 -14.56
C SER A 661 28.42 5.16 -15.24
N GLY A 662 27.66 5.94 -14.48
CA GLY A 662 26.72 6.90 -15.04
C GLY A 662 25.64 6.24 -15.91
N VAL A 663 25.05 7.05 -16.81
CA VAL A 663 23.96 6.66 -17.70
C VAL A 663 24.51 5.92 -18.93
N ARG A 664 24.05 4.70 -19.18
CA ARG A 664 24.53 3.82 -20.26
C ARG A 664 23.50 3.54 -21.34
N ASN A 665 22.25 3.26 -20.97
CA ASN A 665 21.22 2.78 -21.91
C ASN A 665 20.13 3.83 -22.21
N GLY A 666 19.32 3.56 -23.24
CA GLY A 666 18.23 4.47 -23.66
C GLY A 666 17.10 4.55 -22.63
N TYR A 667 16.81 3.46 -21.93
CA TYR A 667 15.76 3.40 -20.91
C TYR A 667 16.06 4.33 -19.71
N GLN A 668 17.30 4.33 -19.19
CA GLN A 668 17.75 5.25 -18.15
C GLN A 668 17.58 6.73 -18.57
N ARG A 669 17.91 7.07 -19.83
CA ARG A 669 17.71 8.43 -20.36
C ARG A 669 16.23 8.79 -20.45
N LEU A 670 15.38 7.84 -20.86
CA LEU A 670 13.94 8.02 -20.92
C LEU A 670 13.37 8.31 -19.52
N CYS A 671 13.74 7.53 -18.50
CA CYS A 671 13.30 7.75 -17.12
C CYS A 671 13.72 9.14 -16.61
N LEU A 672 14.99 9.52 -16.78
CA LEU A 672 15.49 10.85 -16.41
C LEU A 672 14.71 11.98 -17.11
N HIS A 673 14.40 11.81 -18.40
CA HIS A 673 13.62 12.79 -19.14
C HIS A 673 12.18 12.89 -18.63
N ARG A 674 11.54 11.77 -18.30
CA ARG A 674 10.18 11.72 -17.72
C ARG A 674 10.13 12.43 -16.38
N TRP A 675 11.07 12.15 -15.47
CA TRP A 675 11.11 12.79 -14.15
C TRP A 675 11.37 14.29 -14.26
N LYS A 676 12.24 14.71 -15.19
CA LYS A 676 12.46 16.14 -15.46
C LYS A 676 11.19 16.83 -15.98
N ARG A 677 10.41 16.17 -16.85
CA ARG A 677 9.09 16.68 -17.29
C ARG A 677 8.07 16.74 -16.16
N ALA A 678 8.14 15.81 -15.21
CA ALA A 678 7.32 15.82 -13.99
C ALA A 678 7.79 16.86 -12.95
N GLY A 679 8.78 17.69 -13.27
CA GLY A 679 9.28 18.75 -12.39
C GLY A 679 10.32 18.30 -11.36
N ALA A 680 10.85 17.08 -11.47
CA ALA A 680 11.93 16.61 -10.60
C ALA A 680 13.31 17.04 -11.13
N GLU A 681 14.13 17.59 -10.24
CA GLU A 681 15.55 17.82 -10.43
C GLU A 681 16.33 16.55 -10.08
N VAL A 682 16.99 15.96 -11.08
CA VAL A 682 17.71 14.69 -10.93
C VAL A 682 19.19 14.89 -11.26
N LEU A 683 20.05 14.63 -10.27
CA LEU A 683 21.49 14.61 -10.43
C LEU A 683 22.02 13.18 -10.46
N VAL A 684 23.00 12.91 -11.31
CA VAL A 684 23.71 11.63 -11.36
C VAL A 684 25.13 11.82 -10.84
N SER A 685 25.50 11.09 -9.79
CA SER A 685 26.85 11.10 -9.21
C SER A 685 27.59 9.81 -9.54
N THR A 686 28.84 9.94 -9.98
CA THR A 686 29.76 8.82 -10.22
C THR A 686 30.82 8.70 -9.11
N ALA A 687 30.64 9.41 -7.99
CA ALA A 687 31.57 9.36 -6.86
C ALA A 687 31.63 7.95 -6.23
N GLU A 688 32.80 7.58 -5.70
CA GLU A 688 33.00 6.30 -5.03
C GLU A 688 32.47 6.36 -3.59
N VAL A 689 31.20 5.98 -3.44
CA VAL A 689 30.41 6.07 -2.20
C VAL A 689 30.81 5.08 -1.11
N SER A 690 31.69 4.11 -1.41
CA SER A 690 32.24 3.19 -0.39
C SER A 690 33.32 3.83 0.50
N THR A 691 33.81 5.02 0.13
CA THR A 691 34.80 5.77 0.90
C THR A 691 34.15 6.93 1.65
N GLU A 692 34.70 7.31 2.80
CA GLU A 692 34.21 8.44 3.59
C GLU A 692 34.21 9.75 2.78
N LYS A 693 35.28 10.00 2.01
CA LYS A 693 35.38 11.17 1.14
C LYS A 693 34.27 11.19 0.08
N GLY A 694 34.08 10.10 -0.65
CA GLY A 694 33.06 10.02 -1.69
C GLY A 694 31.63 10.07 -1.15
N ALA A 695 31.38 9.48 0.03
CA ALA A 695 30.11 9.58 0.73
C ALA A 695 29.83 11.02 1.19
N THR A 696 30.84 11.71 1.73
CA THR A 696 30.74 13.12 2.14
C THR A 696 30.44 14.03 0.95
N GLU A 697 31.18 13.89 -0.15
CA GLU A 697 30.92 14.63 -1.40
C GLU A 697 29.51 14.39 -1.94
N THR A 698 28.99 13.17 -1.78
CA THR A 698 27.63 12.80 -2.21
C THR A 698 26.56 13.45 -1.35
N ILE A 699 26.75 13.48 -0.03
CA ILE A 699 25.84 14.15 0.91
C ILE A 699 25.86 15.66 0.69
N GLU A 700 27.02 16.28 0.50
CA GLU A 700 27.12 17.72 0.25
C GLU A 700 26.49 18.11 -1.10
N LYS A 701 26.64 17.28 -2.13
CA LYS A 701 25.89 17.47 -3.39
C LYS A 701 24.38 17.38 -3.19
N ALA A 702 23.91 16.41 -2.42
CA ALA A 702 22.48 16.31 -2.12
C ALA A 702 21.97 17.53 -1.34
N LYS A 703 22.73 18.01 -0.34
CA LYS A 703 22.42 19.25 0.40
C LYS A 703 22.33 20.49 -0.49
N SER A 704 23.12 20.55 -1.57
CA SER A 704 23.03 21.66 -2.52
C SER A 704 21.68 21.75 -3.24
N LEU A 705 20.95 20.63 -3.36
CA LEU A 705 19.56 20.59 -3.83
C LEU A 705 18.57 20.97 -2.71
N GLY A 706 18.78 20.46 -1.50
CA GLY A 706 17.94 20.71 -0.32
C GLY A 706 18.31 19.78 0.84
N PRO A 707 17.73 19.96 2.04
CA PRO A 707 18.00 19.11 3.21
C PRO A 707 17.83 17.62 2.87
N VAL A 708 18.76 16.77 3.32
CA VAL A 708 18.72 15.34 2.96
C VAL A 708 17.61 14.64 3.76
N GLY A 709 16.52 14.29 3.08
CA GLY A 709 15.36 13.62 3.66
C GLY A 709 15.45 12.09 3.62
N GLY A 710 16.30 11.52 2.75
CA GLY A 710 16.46 10.07 2.76
C GLY A 710 17.67 9.52 2.01
N VAL A 711 18.13 8.34 2.45
CA VAL A 711 19.19 7.55 1.84
C VAL A 711 18.68 6.13 1.59
N PHE A 712 18.77 5.69 0.34
CA PHE A 712 18.35 4.37 -0.11
C PHE A 712 19.56 3.63 -0.70
N ASN A 713 20.00 2.54 -0.08
CA ASN A 713 21.09 1.73 -0.59
C ASN A 713 20.59 0.46 -1.27
N LEU A 714 20.71 0.42 -2.61
CA LEU A 714 20.37 -0.71 -3.46
C LEU A 714 21.61 -1.29 -4.16
N ALA A 715 22.81 -0.78 -3.87
CA ALA A 715 24.00 -1.28 -4.54
C ALA A 715 24.31 -2.72 -4.13
N ALA A 716 24.41 -3.60 -5.13
CA ALA A 716 24.79 -4.99 -4.95
C ALA A 716 25.77 -5.40 -6.05
N VAL A 717 26.74 -6.20 -5.65
CA VAL A 717 27.65 -6.93 -6.54
C VAL A 717 27.62 -8.38 -6.06
N LEU A 718 27.49 -9.32 -6.99
CA LEU A 718 27.45 -10.76 -6.70
C LEU A 718 28.77 -11.43 -7.11
N ARG A 719 29.20 -12.38 -6.28
CA ARG A 719 30.40 -13.21 -6.45
C ARG A 719 30.09 -14.61 -5.91
N ASP A 720 29.15 -15.26 -6.59
CA ASP A 720 28.57 -16.51 -6.13
C ASP A 720 29.55 -17.66 -6.39
N ALA A 721 29.83 -18.40 -5.33
CA ALA A 721 30.71 -19.55 -5.32
C ALA A 721 30.51 -20.32 -4.00
N LEU A 722 30.59 -21.65 -4.03
CA LEU A 722 30.68 -22.47 -2.82
C LEU A 722 31.85 -22.02 -1.94
N LEU A 723 31.79 -22.26 -0.64
CA LEU A 723 32.82 -21.81 0.31
C LEU A 723 34.25 -22.20 -0.14
N GLU A 724 34.43 -23.39 -0.70
CA GLU A 724 35.71 -23.88 -1.24
C GLU A 724 36.34 -22.98 -2.32
N ASN A 725 35.51 -22.24 -3.05
CA ASN A 725 35.92 -21.37 -4.16
C ASN A 725 35.80 -19.88 -3.81
N GLN A 726 35.41 -19.55 -2.58
CA GLN A 726 35.44 -18.18 -2.09
C GLN A 726 36.87 -17.78 -1.69
N THR A 727 37.15 -16.49 -1.81
CA THR A 727 38.41 -15.86 -1.37
C THR A 727 38.11 -14.59 -0.59
N GLU A 728 39.13 -14.04 0.06
CA GLU A 728 39.00 -12.76 0.76
C GLU A 728 38.59 -11.61 -0.19
N GLU A 729 39.09 -11.62 -1.44
CA GLU A 729 38.76 -10.61 -2.43
C GLU A 729 37.30 -10.70 -2.90
N THR A 730 36.74 -11.91 -3.03
CA THR A 730 35.34 -12.07 -3.40
C THR A 730 34.43 -11.59 -2.28
N TYR A 731 34.76 -11.88 -1.01
CA TYR A 731 34.07 -11.32 0.15
C TYR A 731 34.15 -9.80 0.20
N GLY A 732 35.34 -9.23 0.03
CA GLY A 732 35.55 -7.78 0.01
C GLY A 732 34.76 -7.09 -1.11
N ALA A 733 34.72 -7.68 -2.31
CA ALA A 733 33.98 -7.13 -3.44
C ALA A 733 32.46 -7.07 -3.21
N VAL A 734 31.89 -8.04 -2.48
CA VAL A 734 30.46 -8.08 -2.12
C VAL A 734 30.15 -7.17 -0.92
N CYS A 735 31.04 -7.13 0.08
CA CYS A 735 30.86 -6.29 1.27
C CYS A 735 30.98 -4.80 0.94
N LYS A 736 31.88 -4.39 0.05
CA LYS A 736 32.13 -2.99 -0.29
C LYS A 736 30.86 -2.17 -0.65
N PRO A 737 30.01 -2.57 -1.62
CA PRO A 737 28.81 -1.80 -1.96
C PRO A 737 27.68 -1.85 -0.91
N LYS A 738 27.68 -2.85 -0.02
CA LYS A 738 26.62 -3.04 0.98
C LYS A 738 27.07 -2.59 2.37
N VAL A 739 28.06 -3.25 2.93
CA VAL A 739 28.57 -3.03 4.29
C VAL A 739 29.29 -1.69 4.39
N ASP A 740 30.32 -1.45 3.58
CA ASP A 740 31.16 -0.24 3.73
C ASP A 740 30.37 1.03 3.44
N VAL A 741 29.59 1.02 2.36
CA VAL A 741 28.68 2.13 2.02
C VAL A 741 27.69 2.38 3.16
N THR A 742 27.00 1.35 3.66
CA THR A 742 26.00 1.52 4.72
C THR A 742 26.64 2.04 6.01
N ARG A 743 27.84 1.54 6.37
CA ARG A 743 28.59 2.02 7.54
C ARG A 743 29.01 3.48 7.39
N CYS A 744 29.54 3.87 6.21
CA CYS A 744 29.94 5.26 5.97
C CYS A 744 28.73 6.20 6.05
N PHE A 745 27.63 5.86 5.37
CA PHE A 745 26.43 6.67 5.40
C PHE A 745 25.75 6.66 6.78
N ASP A 746 25.82 5.58 7.56
CA ASP A 746 25.31 5.56 8.93
C ASP A 746 26.00 6.66 9.78
N VAL A 747 27.34 6.65 9.82
CA VAL A 747 28.12 7.62 10.59
C VAL A 747 27.91 9.05 10.09
N LEU A 748 27.96 9.26 8.77
CA LEU A 748 27.86 10.60 8.19
C LEU A 748 26.46 11.18 8.31
N THR A 749 25.41 10.39 8.09
CA THR A 749 24.03 10.90 8.17
C THR A 749 23.66 11.33 9.59
N ARG A 750 24.15 10.64 10.63
CA ARG A 750 23.95 11.05 12.04
C ARG A 750 24.53 12.44 12.34
N ARG A 751 25.60 12.84 11.64
CA ARG A 751 26.31 14.12 11.86
C ARG A 751 25.83 15.22 10.91
N LEU A 752 25.56 14.87 9.66
CA LEU A 752 25.39 15.82 8.56
C LEU A 752 23.93 16.00 8.13
N CYS A 753 23.01 15.09 8.51
CA CYS A 753 21.63 15.06 8.02
C CYS A 753 20.62 15.07 9.18
N PRO A 754 20.40 16.21 9.87
CA PRO A 754 19.49 16.28 11.02
C PRO A 754 18.01 16.07 10.66
N GLU A 755 17.62 16.35 9.42
CA GLU A 755 16.24 16.23 8.91
C GLU A 755 15.98 14.93 8.14
N LEU A 756 16.81 13.91 8.36
CA LEU A 756 16.68 12.62 7.69
C LEU A 756 15.42 11.90 8.18
N ASP A 757 14.51 11.55 7.27
CA ASP A 757 13.30 10.79 7.56
C ASP A 757 13.49 9.29 7.25
N HIS A 758 14.30 8.98 6.23
CA HIS A 758 14.43 7.62 5.70
C HIS A 758 15.89 7.17 5.60
N PHE A 759 16.20 6.01 6.18
CA PHE A 759 17.45 5.29 5.94
C PHE A 759 17.08 3.85 5.61
N VAL A 760 17.08 3.51 4.33
CA VAL A 760 16.58 2.25 3.82
C VAL A 760 17.71 1.51 3.12
N VAL A 761 17.93 0.26 3.50
CA VAL A 761 18.94 -0.60 2.88
C VAL A 761 18.26 -1.88 2.42
N PHE A 762 18.47 -2.24 1.16
CA PHE A 762 17.87 -3.44 0.58
C PHE A 762 18.71 -4.67 0.94
N SER A 763 18.12 -5.57 1.71
CA SER A 763 18.66 -6.91 2.02
C SER A 763 18.08 -7.96 1.05
N SER A 764 18.25 -9.24 1.38
CA SER A 764 17.72 -10.36 0.61
C SER A 764 17.33 -11.50 1.56
N VAL A 765 16.35 -12.30 1.13
CA VAL A 765 15.93 -13.53 1.83
C VAL A 765 17.09 -14.53 2.02
N VAL A 766 18.18 -14.39 1.26
CA VAL A 766 19.43 -15.15 1.47
C VAL A 766 19.95 -14.98 2.90
N CYS A 767 19.83 -13.80 3.51
CA CYS A 767 20.14 -13.60 4.93
C CYS A 767 19.12 -14.29 5.86
N GLY A 768 17.87 -14.41 5.42
CA GLY A 768 16.77 -15.00 6.17
C GLY A 768 16.78 -16.53 6.19
N ARG A 769 17.02 -17.16 5.04
CA ARG A 769 16.90 -18.62 4.82
C ARG A 769 18.18 -19.30 4.34
N GLY A 770 19.18 -18.53 3.89
CA GLY A 770 20.39 -19.06 3.28
C GLY A 770 20.21 -19.36 1.80
N ASN A 771 21.33 -19.34 1.07
CA ASN A 771 21.45 -19.91 -0.26
C ASN A 771 22.86 -20.48 -0.42
N GLY A 772 22.97 -21.73 -0.90
CA GLY A 772 24.27 -22.37 -1.11
C GLY A 772 25.08 -21.62 -2.17
N GLY A 773 26.36 -21.36 -1.92
CA GLY A 773 27.22 -20.58 -2.82
C GLY A 773 27.12 -19.06 -2.65
N GLN A 774 26.34 -18.57 -1.69
CA GLN A 774 26.18 -17.13 -1.40
C GLN A 774 26.54 -16.78 0.04
N THR A 775 27.57 -17.42 0.59
CA THR A 775 28.06 -17.20 1.96
C THR A 775 28.51 -15.75 2.18
N ASN A 776 29.21 -15.16 1.21
CA ASN A 776 29.59 -13.75 1.20
C ASN A 776 28.40 -12.78 1.14
N TYR A 777 27.39 -13.08 0.33
CA TYR A 777 26.20 -12.24 0.17
C TYR A 777 25.28 -12.33 1.39
N GLY A 778 25.07 -13.53 1.93
CA GLY A 778 24.36 -13.75 3.18
C GLY A 778 25.02 -13.00 4.34
N TYR A 779 26.36 -13.09 4.43
CA TYR A 779 27.14 -12.34 5.41
C TYR A 779 26.93 -10.82 5.29
N ALA A 780 27.16 -10.25 4.10
CA ALA A 780 27.07 -8.81 3.88
C ALA A 780 25.66 -8.27 4.18
N ASN A 781 24.62 -9.00 3.77
CA ASN A 781 23.24 -8.65 4.08
C ASN A 781 22.97 -8.69 5.59
N SER A 782 23.45 -9.71 6.30
CA SER A 782 23.28 -9.80 7.76
C SER A 782 23.93 -8.62 8.50
N VAL A 783 25.08 -8.13 8.04
CA VAL A 783 25.74 -6.95 8.63
C VAL A 783 24.88 -5.70 8.51
N ILE A 784 24.33 -5.42 7.32
CA ILE A 784 23.51 -4.20 7.11
C ILE A 784 22.21 -4.23 7.93
N GLU A 785 21.64 -5.41 8.22
CA GLU A 785 20.47 -5.50 9.11
C GLU A 785 20.85 -5.06 10.52
N ARG A 786 22.02 -5.47 11.00
CA ARG A 786 22.52 -5.09 12.33
C ARG A 786 22.76 -3.58 12.43
N ILE A 787 23.29 -2.97 11.36
CA ILE A 787 23.47 -1.51 11.30
C ILE A 787 22.11 -0.81 11.39
N CYS A 788 21.09 -1.28 10.65
CA CYS A 788 19.74 -0.72 10.73
C CYS A 788 19.09 -0.93 12.11
N GLU A 789 19.21 -2.10 12.72
CA GLU A 789 18.74 -2.37 14.09
C GLU A 789 19.38 -1.41 15.10
N ARG A 790 20.70 -1.21 14.99
CA ARG A 790 21.42 -0.28 15.84
C ARG A 790 20.95 1.17 15.65
N ARG A 791 20.72 1.61 14.41
CA ARG A 791 20.18 2.95 14.13
C ARG A 791 18.84 3.16 14.81
N VAL A 792 17.93 2.19 14.71
CA VAL A 792 16.61 2.26 15.36
C VAL A 792 16.75 2.30 16.87
N ALA A 793 17.60 1.46 17.46
CA ALA A 793 17.87 1.45 18.90
C ALA A 793 18.42 2.80 19.40
N ASP A 794 19.23 3.48 18.57
CA ASP A 794 19.80 4.80 18.87
C ASP A 794 18.82 5.96 18.58
N GLY A 795 17.57 5.68 18.18
CA GLY A 795 16.54 6.69 17.86
C GLY A 795 16.67 7.34 16.48
N PHE A 796 17.54 6.82 15.61
CA PHE A 796 17.67 7.26 14.22
C PHE A 796 16.78 6.43 13.29
N PRO A 797 16.34 6.99 12.14
CA PRO A 797 15.66 6.20 11.13
C PRO A 797 16.55 5.05 10.64
N GLY A 798 15.99 3.84 10.58
CA GLY A 798 16.61 2.65 10.02
C GLY A 798 15.52 1.63 9.67
N MET A 799 15.44 1.25 8.39
CA MET A 799 14.54 0.19 7.94
C MET A 799 15.30 -0.79 7.05
N ASN A 800 15.13 -2.07 7.33
CA ASN A 800 15.62 -3.16 6.50
C ASN A 800 14.40 -3.94 6.01
N ASP A 801 14.02 -3.73 4.75
CA ASP A 801 12.83 -4.36 4.18
C ASP A 801 13.26 -5.50 3.25
N SER A 802 13.05 -6.74 3.67
CA SER A 802 13.19 -7.94 2.82
C SER A 802 11.86 -8.38 2.18
N SER A 803 10.75 -7.70 2.52
CA SER A 803 9.38 -8.02 2.15
C SER A 803 8.80 -7.16 1.02
N SER A 804 9.53 -6.15 0.52
CA SER A 804 9.11 -5.25 -0.57
C SER A 804 9.15 -5.89 -1.97
N LEU A 805 8.63 -7.10 -2.11
CA LEU A 805 8.52 -7.82 -3.37
C LEU A 805 7.24 -7.36 -4.09
N LYS A 806 7.38 -6.46 -5.09
CA LYS A 806 6.22 -5.99 -5.86
C LYS A 806 5.59 -7.17 -6.64
N PRO A 807 4.24 -7.27 -6.75
CA PRO A 807 3.55 -8.36 -7.43
C PRO A 807 3.95 -8.58 -8.89
N HIS A 808 4.53 -7.55 -9.53
CA HIS A 808 4.87 -7.56 -10.95
C HIS A 808 6.34 -7.89 -11.25
N VAL A 809 7.19 -8.06 -10.24
CA VAL A 809 8.60 -8.45 -10.44
C VAL A 809 8.63 -9.90 -10.94
N THR A 810 9.35 -10.13 -12.03
CA THR A 810 9.47 -11.47 -12.61
C THR A 810 10.42 -12.34 -11.78
N LEU A 811 10.22 -13.65 -11.77
CA LEU A 811 11.10 -14.57 -11.06
C LEU A 811 12.55 -14.49 -11.58
N GLY A 812 12.75 -14.19 -12.86
CA GLY A 812 14.08 -13.93 -13.42
C GLY A 812 14.76 -12.69 -12.82
N GLU A 813 14.01 -11.62 -12.54
CA GLU A 813 14.50 -10.43 -11.85
C GLU A 813 14.77 -10.66 -10.35
N LEU A 814 14.18 -11.71 -9.78
CA LEU A 814 14.45 -12.19 -8.43
C LEU A 814 15.70 -13.06 -8.31
N GLY A 815 16.47 -13.21 -9.39
CA GLY A 815 17.68 -14.00 -9.40
C GLY A 815 17.42 -15.50 -9.47
N LEU A 816 16.35 -15.92 -10.15
CA LEU A 816 16.09 -17.34 -10.43
C LEU A 816 17.21 -17.90 -11.31
N ASP A 817 18.13 -18.62 -10.68
CA ASP A 817 19.19 -19.39 -11.33
C ASP A 817 18.67 -20.74 -11.85
N SER A 818 19.52 -21.47 -12.57
CA SER A 818 19.17 -22.76 -13.19
C SER A 818 18.72 -23.82 -12.17
N MET A 819 19.15 -23.76 -10.91
CA MET A 819 18.80 -24.76 -9.89
C MET A 819 17.49 -24.40 -9.16
N ILE A 820 17.28 -23.11 -8.88
CA ILE A 820 16.02 -22.59 -8.33
C ILE A 820 14.92 -22.74 -9.37
N GLY A 821 15.21 -22.50 -10.65
CA GLY A 821 14.24 -22.67 -11.72
C GLY A 821 13.76 -24.10 -11.90
N VAL A 822 14.64 -25.10 -11.75
CA VAL A 822 14.25 -26.52 -11.78
C VAL A 822 13.38 -26.88 -10.57
N LYS A 823 13.68 -26.35 -9.38
CA LYS A 823 12.83 -26.54 -8.19
C LYS A 823 11.46 -25.88 -8.33
N VAL A 824 11.42 -24.68 -8.89
CA VAL A 824 10.16 -23.95 -9.17
C VAL A 824 9.37 -24.69 -10.25
N GLN A 825 10.03 -25.19 -11.28
CA GLN A 825 9.45 -26.04 -12.32
C GLN A 825 8.81 -27.29 -11.70
N ASP A 826 9.57 -28.07 -10.92
CA ASP A 826 9.08 -29.26 -10.22
C ASP A 826 7.90 -28.94 -9.29
N THR A 827 7.92 -27.77 -8.64
CA THR A 827 6.86 -27.36 -7.72
C THR A 827 5.58 -26.98 -8.46
N ILE A 828 5.69 -26.23 -9.56
CA ILE A 828 4.55 -25.84 -10.42
C ILE A 828 3.96 -27.07 -11.12
N GLU A 829 4.81 -27.97 -11.61
CA GLU A 829 4.37 -29.21 -12.25
C GLU A 829 3.63 -30.11 -11.26
N ARG A 830 4.11 -30.24 -10.02
CA ARG A 830 3.46 -31.06 -8.98
C ARG A 830 2.18 -30.45 -8.40
N HIS A 831 2.15 -29.14 -8.16
CA HIS A 831 1.02 -28.51 -7.43
C HIS A 831 -0.02 -27.87 -8.34
N CYS A 832 0.36 -27.46 -9.55
CA CYS A 832 -0.53 -26.79 -10.49
C CYS A 832 -0.82 -27.62 -11.75
N GLY A 833 -0.14 -28.77 -11.94
CA GLY A 833 -0.32 -29.64 -13.11
C GLY A 833 0.10 -29.01 -14.44
N LEU A 834 0.87 -27.92 -14.41
CA LEU A 834 1.28 -27.15 -15.58
C LEU A 834 2.76 -27.38 -15.87
N VAL A 835 3.08 -27.83 -17.09
CA VAL A 835 4.47 -27.96 -17.56
C VAL A 835 4.88 -26.66 -18.25
N LEU A 836 5.78 -25.90 -17.64
CA LEU A 836 6.28 -24.63 -18.17
C LEU A 836 7.78 -24.72 -18.45
N SER A 837 8.22 -24.14 -19.56
CA SER A 837 9.66 -24.06 -19.87
C SER A 837 10.38 -23.07 -18.94
N MET A 838 11.68 -23.26 -18.72
CA MET A 838 12.51 -22.37 -17.89
C MET A 838 12.44 -20.89 -18.31
N GLN A 839 12.27 -20.60 -19.60
CA GLN A 839 12.06 -19.23 -20.09
C GLN A 839 10.69 -18.65 -19.67
N GLN A 840 9.64 -19.47 -19.66
CA GLN A 840 8.31 -19.06 -19.20
C GLN A 840 8.30 -18.88 -17.67
N ILE A 841 9.00 -19.74 -16.93
CA ILE A 841 9.14 -19.65 -15.47
C ILE A 841 9.88 -18.36 -15.08
N ALA A 842 10.98 -18.03 -15.77
CA ALA A 842 11.71 -16.79 -15.53
C ALA A 842 10.84 -15.53 -15.77
N GLN A 843 9.80 -15.62 -16.62
CA GLN A 843 8.86 -14.53 -16.90
C GLN A 843 7.61 -14.52 -16.02
N LEU A 844 7.42 -15.52 -15.14
CA LEU A 844 6.33 -15.50 -14.16
C LEU A 844 6.57 -14.37 -13.17
N ASN A 845 5.53 -13.62 -12.83
CA ASN A 845 5.57 -12.64 -11.76
C ASN A 845 4.79 -13.15 -10.55
N VAL A 846 5.02 -12.55 -9.39
CA VAL A 846 4.41 -12.95 -8.11
C VAL A 846 2.87 -12.95 -8.19
N HIS A 847 2.27 -12.01 -8.92
CA HIS A 847 0.83 -11.95 -9.17
C HIS A 847 0.31 -13.17 -9.95
N ARG A 848 0.99 -13.60 -11.02
CA ARG A 848 0.60 -14.79 -11.78
C ARG A 848 0.74 -16.07 -10.95
N LEU A 849 1.74 -16.13 -10.08
CA LEU A 849 1.89 -17.26 -9.15
C LEU A 849 0.75 -17.30 -8.11
N GLU A 850 0.31 -16.14 -7.63
CA GLU A 850 -0.84 -16.02 -6.73
C GLU A 850 -2.14 -16.46 -7.42
N GLU A 851 -2.39 -16.02 -8.66
CA GLU A 851 -3.54 -16.46 -9.47
C GLU A 851 -3.52 -17.97 -9.71
N MET A 852 -2.35 -18.55 -10.03
CA MET A 852 -2.17 -19.98 -10.23
C MET A 852 -2.44 -20.79 -8.93
N SER A 853 -2.14 -20.21 -7.77
CA SER A 853 -2.43 -20.82 -6.45
C SER A 853 -3.89 -20.71 -6.02
N GLN A 854 -4.61 -19.68 -6.51
CA GLN A 854 -6.03 -19.47 -6.22
C GLN A 854 -6.93 -20.31 -7.14
N GLY A 855 -6.53 -20.53 -8.40
CA GLY A 855 -7.26 -21.36 -9.37
C GLY A 855 -7.41 -22.83 -8.92
N THR A 856 -6.47 -23.35 -8.13
CA THR A 856 -6.53 -24.71 -7.57
C THR A 856 -7.61 -24.86 -6.49
N LYS A 857 -8.00 -23.77 -5.81
CA LYS A 857 -9.12 -23.80 -4.83
C LYS A 857 -10.50 -23.83 -5.49
N SER A 858 -10.62 -23.36 -6.73
CA SER A 858 -11.89 -23.36 -7.48
C SER A 858 -12.20 -24.68 -8.20
N GLN A 859 -11.21 -25.54 -8.45
CA GLN A 859 -11.43 -26.79 -9.21
C GLN A 859 -11.80 -28.03 -8.36
N CYS A 860 -11.79 -27.97 -7.03
CA CYS A 860 -12.19 -29.09 -6.17
C CYS A 860 -13.67 -29.13 -5.76
N LYS A 861 -14.57 -28.34 -6.38
CA LYS A 861 -16.02 -28.36 -6.04
C LYS A 861 -16.96 -28.84 -7.16
N SER A 862 -16.46 -29.41 -8.24
CA SER A 862 -17.34 -30.05 -9.24
C SER A 862 -16.64 -31.15 -10.03
N CYS A 863 -16.81 -32.40 -9.60
CA CYS A 863 -16.80 -33.56 -10.49
C CYS A 863 -17.98 -34.46 -10.07
N PRO A 864 -18.83 -34.84 -11.03
CA PRO A 864 -18.78 -36.23 -11.44
C PRO A 864 -18.88 -36.38 -12.96
N VAL A 865 -17.85 -36.98 -13.55
CA VAL A 865 -17.81 -38.15 -14.46
C VAL A 865 -16.41 -38.22 -15.06
#